data_AF-A0A840J6L8-F1
#
_entry.id   AF-A0A840J6L8-F1
#
_cell.length_a   1.000
_cell.length_b   1.000
_cell.length_c   1.000
_cell.angle_alpha   90.00
_cell.angle_beta   90.00
_cell.angle_gamma   90.00
#
_symmetry.space_group_name_H-M   'P 1'
#
loop_
_entity.id
_entity.type
_entity.pdbx_description
1 polymer ?
#
loop_
_entity_poly.entity_id
_entity_poly.type
_entity_poly.pdbx_seq_one_letter_code
_entity_poly.pdbx_strand_id
1 'polypeptide(L)'
;MSVTFGAASASAETSGTSKVTVKVEPDGSYSVDTHAPDYHFAGSVGAAASNIKSSTGKDGVGTYREINFDYTAGGVARSSGIRTYGGSPVVLFSTTYQQASANTAAFPSLTTVPALPNNQTYNGCFGKHAFNQAVDEVFGPYLTFDDAGGGYLVSPATNFSAAVTTAGNGKLTSGVSSKIGKLDAGFTQRTVLTFGRDVNDIYRDWGNALTGLSGKHRPDQDATNTLAKLGYWTDNGAKYYYKYDDKLGYTGTLQAVRKHWQDNGLPVGNMQLDSWFYPKGPNQDWKAVGDGAYRYEADPKLFPQGMKDFQQDVGLPMITHGRWIDPSSPYHQEYKMSGAVVTDPAYWNDRMSYLKQNGVQTYEQDWLCSHAQPDFNLTDRADFLGNMAKSAAANGMDIQYCMPLVQDFLQSTLYNEVTNTRVTDDRFERTKWDRLLYTSRLANAVGTWPFADVAMSFETRNLLLQNLTAGPVGVGDKIGEENADNLHRVAMADGAIVKPDTPLVADTASYVRDAGGKQAPMVATTASRHGPMTAGYVYEYARNSPDSEPDKVYEAENAKLTGAVAAKDHKGYTGSGFADFQHTDGDSVEWTVDVPKDGTYTLQFRFANSTAAGRPTGDDRPMAVSVDGGTASNEPFMPTADWDSWEVQPVVVSLTAGKHTVRAASTGHDGPNLDNLGVSAGVRSQAPASFRPADVGVPGQAYVYDYFAGTGHLVEAGGTDTAGVTRDGSFFQVVPVGKSGIGFLGDAGKYVSLGKQRITELSDDGTVHASVAFSPGDGPVTLHGYSPSAVSVTAQGGQAGQVGYDPATHLFSVQITPDQGSKTAKVTIAAN
;
A
#
# COMPACT_ATOMS: atom_id res chain seq x y z
N MET A 1 -61.65 -38.85 -18.52
CA MET A 1 -60.65 -38.55 -17.48
C MET A 1 -59.28 -38.62 -18.12
N SER A 2 -58.77 -37.48 -18.60
CA SER A 2 -57.40 -37.37 -19.07
C SER A 2 -56.56 -36.85 -17.91
N VAL A 3 -55.69 -37.71 -17.39
CA VAL A 3 -54.74 -37.36 -16.33
C VAL A 3 -53.63 -36.53 -16.97
N THR A 4 -53.59 -35.25 -16.66
CA THR A 4 -52.48 -34.35 -17.00
C THR A 4 -51.32 -34.70 -16.08
N PHE A 5 -50.21 -35.22 -16.62
CA PHE A 5 -48.96 -35.29 -15.87
C PHE A 5 -48.45 -33.86 -15.67
N GLY A 6 -48.53 -33.34 -14.45
CA GLY A 6 -47.83 -32.11 -14.07
C GLY A 6 -46.34 -32.34 -14.20
N ALA A 7 -45.66 -31.50 -14.99
CA ALA A 7 -44.21 -31.44 -14.98
C ALA A 7 -43.76 -31.10 -13.54
N ALA A 8 -43.00 -32.00 -12.91
CA ALA A 8 -42.47 -31.76 -11.58
C ALA A 8 -41.56 -30.53 -11.63
N SER A 9 -41.97 -29.45 -10.97
CA SER A 9 -41.18 -28.25 -10.74
C SER A 9 -40.03 -28.61 -9.77
N ALA A 10 -38.89 -29.01 -10.32
CA ALA A 10 -37.76 -29.49 -9.52
C ALA A 10 -37.00 -28.30 -8.91
N SER A 11 -36.86 -28.28 -7.58
CA SER A 11 -35.86 -27.47 -6.89
C SER A 11 -34.49 -28.15 -6.99
N ALA A 12 -33.41 -27.39 -6.85
CA ALA A 12 -32.06 -27.93 -6.77
C ALA A 12 -31.33 -27.40 -5.55
N GLU A 13 -30.56 -28.28 -4.90
CA GLU A 13 -29.72 -27.96 -3.75
C GLU A 13 -28.30 -28.49 -4.00
N THR A 14 -27.28 -27.70 -3.67
CA THR A 14 -25.92 -28.21 -3.58
C THR A 14 -25.70 -28.83 -2.19
N SER A 15 -25.78 -30.15 -2.07
CA SER A 15 -25.40 -30.87 -0.84
C SER A 15 -24.04 -31.57 -0.98
N GLY A 16 -23.23 -31.56 0.08
CA GLY A 16 -21.89 -32.17 0.12
C GLY A 16 -20.93 -31.51 1.14
N THR A 17 -19.64 -31.82 1.06
CA THR A 17 -18.54 -31.27 1.90
C THR A 17 -18.25 -29.76 1.69
N SER A 18 -19.16 -29.01 1.07
CA SER A 18 -19.00 -27.57 0.80
C SER A 18 -19.34 -26.73 2.04
N LYS A 19 -18.59 -25.65 2.26
CA LYS A 19 -18.89 -24.63 3.28
C LYS A 19 -20.15 -23.81 2.97
N VAL A 20 -20.80 -24.09 1.84
CA VAL A 20 -21.93 -23.33 1.29
C VAL A 20 -22.99 -24.30 0.77
N THR A 21 -24.25 -24.00 1.08
CA THR A 21 -25.44 -24.59 0.49
C THR A 21 -26.16 -23.53 -0.35
N VAL A 22 -26.53 -23.87 -1.59
CA VAL A 22 -27.32 -23.00 -2.46
C VAL A 22 -28.61 -23.70 -2.83
N LYS A 23 -29.71 -22.95 -2.85
CA LYS A 23 -31.03 -23.40 -3.30
C LYS A 23 -31.60 -22.46 -4.34
N VAL A 24 -32.27 -23.01 -5.35
CA VAL A 24 -33.09 -22.27 -6.32
C VAL A 24 -34.44 -22.96 -6.43
N GLU A 25 -35.50 -22.18 -6.26
CA GLU A 25 -36.88 -22.65 -6.27
C GLU A 25 -37.62 -22.29 -7.57
N PRO A 26 -38.65 -23.06 -7.96
CA PRO A 26 -39.43 -22.78 -9.19
C PRO A 26 -40.12 -21.42 -9.23
N ASP A 27 -40.39 -20.79 -8.09
CA ASP A 27 -40.93 -19.43 -8.02
C ASP A 27 -39.88 -18.33 -8.31
N GLY A 28 -38.63 -18.73 -8.51
CA GLY A 28 -37.50 -17.84 -8.79
C GLY A 28 -36.80 -17.30 -7.56
N SER A 29 -37.20 -17.72 -6.35
CA SER A 29 -36.44 -17.45 -5.13
C SER A 29 -35.17 -18.30 -5.06
N TYR A 30 -34.12 -17.77 -4.42
CA TYR A 30 -32.87 -18.47 -4.21
C TYR A 30 -32.24 -18.09 -2.86
N SER A 31 -31.48 -19.01 -2.27
CA SER A 31 -30.70 -18.77 -1.05
C SER A 31 -29.27 -19.25 -1.16
N VAL A 32 -28.41 -18.62 -0.36
CA VAL A 32 -27.02 -19.01 -0.11
C VAL A 32 -26.83 -19.06 1.39
N ASP A 33 -26.56 -20.25 1.92
CA ASP A 33 -26.32 -20.51 3.34
C ASP A 33 -24.86 -20.92 3.52
N THR A 34 -24.11 -20.19 4.34
CA THR A 34 -22.71 -20.51 4.66
C THR A 34 -22.61 -21.17 6.04
N HIS A 35 -21.60 -22.01 6.26
CA HIS A 35 -21.46 -22.82 7.49
C HIS A 35 -20.18 -22.52 8.30
N ALA A 36 -19.40 -21.52 7.87
CA ALA A 36 -18.18 -21.06 8.54
C ALA A 36 -17.64 -19.76 7.91
N PRO A 37 -18.03 -18.56 8.41
CA PRO A 37 -19.10 -18.27 9.37
C PRO A 37 -20.51 -18.62 8.87
N ASP A 38 -21.48 -18.60 9.78
CA ASP A 38 -22.89 -18.88 9.49
C ASP A 38 -23.61 -17.62 9.01
N TYR A 39 -23.83 -17.50 7.70
CA TYR A 39 -24.54 -16.40 7.07
C TYR A 39 -25.64 -16.92 6.16
N HIS A 40 -26.74 -16.18 6.12
CA HIS A 40 -27.87 -16.46 5.23
C HIS A 40 -28.08 -15.28 4.27
N PHE A 41 -28.04 -15.58 2.98
CA PHE A 41 -28.39 -14.65 1.92
C PHE A 41 -29.59 -15.19 1.15
N ALA A 42 -30.53 -14.32 0.78
CA ALA A 42 -31.66 -14.71 -0.06
C ALA A 42 -32.08 -13.58 -1.01
N GLY A 43 -32.64 -13.98 -2.14
CA GLY A 43 -33.16 -13.08 -3.15
C GLY A 43 -34.17 -13.75 -4.07
N SER A 44 -34.62 -13.02 -5.08
CA SER A 44 -35.47 -13.56 -6.14
C SER A 44 -35.11 -12.90 -7.47
N VAL A 45 -35.27 -13.66 -8.56
CA VAL A 45 -35.20 -13.11 -9.92
C VAL A 45 -36.49 -12.40 -10.35
N GLY A 46 -37.52 -12.40 -9.49
CA GLY A 46 -38.79 -11.70 -9.71
C GLY A 46 -39.72 -12.34 -10.75
N ALA A 47 -39.42 -13.58 -11.16
CA ALA A 47 -40.19 -14.35 -12.13
C ALA A 47 -40.00 -15.86 -11.87
N ALA A 48 -40.94 -16.68 -12.34
CA ALA A 48 -40.82 -18.14 -12.24
C ALA A 48 -39.55 -18.63 -12.95
N ALA A 49 -38.81 -19.50 -12.25
CA ALA A 49 -37.63 -20.16 -12.78
C ALA A 49 -38.02 -21.50 -13.42
N SER A 50 -37.34 -21.83 -14.51
CA SER A 50 -37.51 -23.06 -15.28
C SER A 50 -36.14 -23.67 -15.58
N ASN A 51 -36.12 -24.90 -16.07
CA ASN A 51 -34.87 -25.60 -16.41
C ASN A 51 -33.83 -25.64 -15.27
N ILE A 52 -34.29 -25.66 -14.01
CA ILE A 52 -33.43 -25.71 -12.83
C ILE A 52 -32.66 -27.04 -12.83
N LYS A 53 -31.33 -26.96 -12.98
CA LYS A 53 -30.45 -28.14 -13.10
C LYS A 53 -29.14 -27.91 -12.36
N SER A 54 -28.77 -28.90 -11.55
CA SER A 54 -27.46 -28.94 -10.91
C SER A 54 -26.43 -29.62 -11.82
N SER A 55 -25.23 -29.08 -11.86
CA SER A 55 -24.10 -29.59 -12.63
C SER A 55 -22.81 -29.48 -11.83
N THR A 56 -21.77 -30.20 -12.23
CA THR A 56 -20.44 -30.10 -11.64
C THR A 56 -19.41 -29.78 -12.72
N GLY A 57 -18.32 -29.13 -12.32
CA GLY A 57 -17.24 -28.78 -13.22
C GLY A 57 -15.97 -28.36 -12.50
N LYS A 58 -15.03 -27.79 -13.23
CA LYS A 58 -13.79 -27.23 -12.71
C LYS A 58 -13.38 -26.01 -13.54
N ASP A 59 -12.91 -24.99 -12.87
CA ASP A 59 -12.25 -23.83 -13.48
C ASP A 59 -10.97 -23.46 -12.68
N GLY A 60 -10.42 -22.27 -12.90
CA GLY A 60 -9.22 -21.81 -12.21
C GLY A 60 -9.44 -21.42 -10.73
N VAL A 61 -10.67 -21.33 -10.24
CA VAL A 61 -10.96 -21.20 -8.80
C VAL A 61 -10.95 -22.57 -8.13
N GLY A 62 -11.49 -23.58 -8.81
CA GLY A 62 -11.45 -24.95 -8.31
C GLY A 62 -12.56 -25.83 -8.88
N THR A 63 -12.77 -26.98 -8.25
CA THR A 63 -13.93 -27.84 -8.55
C THR A 63 -15.19 -27.20 -8.03
N TYR A 64 -16.25 -27.21 -8.83
CA TYR A 64 -17.48 -26.49 -8.52
C TYR A 64 -18.74 -27.34 -8.71
N ARG A 65 -19.80 -26.91 -8.02
CA ARG A 65 -21.19 -27.28 -8.29
C ARG A 65 -21.94 -26.03 -8.70
N GLU A 66 -22.80 -26.12 -9.71
CA GLU A 66 -23.56 -24.98 -10.23
C GLU A 66 -25.00 -25.35 -10.50
N ILE A 67 -25.93 -24.57 -9.95
CA ILE A 67 -27.35 -24.63 -10.28
C ILE A 67 -27.61 -23.62 -11.38
N ASN A 68 -27.97 -24.11 -12.56
CA ASN A 68 -28.39 -23.32 -13.71
C ASN A 68 -29.90 -23.27 -13.80
N PHE A 69 -30.47 -22.14 -14.22
CA PHE A 69 -31.90 -21.96 -14.38
C PHE A 69 -32.21 -20.83 -15.38
N ASP A 70 -33.38 -20.89 -16.00
CA ASP A 70 -33.86 -19.91 -16.96
C ASP A 70 -35.08 -19.16 -16.41
N TYR A 71 -35.20 -17.87 -16.71
CA TYR A 71 -36.36 -17.05 -16.37
C TYR A 71 -36.52 -15.90 -17.37
N THR A 72 -37.65 -15.20 -17.30
CA THR A 72 -37.90 -13.99 -18.11
C THR A 72 -38.01 -12.79 -17.18
N ALA A 73 -37.16 -11.79 -17.38
CA ALA A 73 -37.19 -10.52 -16.63
C ALA A 73 -37.01 -9.34 -17.58
N GLY A 74 -37.78 -8.28 -17.36
CA GLY A 74 -37.78 -7.11 -18.27
C GLY A 74 -38.21 -7.45 -19.70
N GLY A 75 -39.06 -8.47 -19.87
CA GLY A 75 -39.53 -8.94 -21.18
C GLY A 75 -38.52 -9.78 -21.98
N VAL A 76 -37.37 -10.11 -21.40
CA VAL A 76 -36.30 -10.86 -22.08
C VAL A 76 -35.93 -12.14 -21.31
N ALA A 77 -35.74 -13.22 -22.06
CA ALA A 77 -35.28 -14.50 -21.53
C ALA A 77 -33.81 -14.42 -21.08
N ARG A 78 -33.51 -15.04 -19.94
CA ARG A 78 -32.19 -15.07 -19.32
C ARG A 78 -31.86 -16.47 -18.84
N SER A 79 -30.59 -16.83 -18.93
CA SER A 79 -30.03 -18.02 -18.30
C SER A 79 -29.10 -17.57 -17.19
N SER A 80 -29.22 -18.13 -15.99
CA SER A 80 -28.42 -17.74 -14.83
C SER A 80 -27.91 -18.94 -14.07
N GLY A 81 -26.81 -18.74 -13.35
CA GLY A 81 -26.14 -19.77 -12.57
C GLY A 81 -25.75 -19.25 -11.19
N ILE A 82 -25.85 -20.12 -10.19
CA ILE A 82 -25.22 -19.92 -8.87
C ILE A 82 -24.27 -21.07 -8.62
N ARG A 83 -22.98 -20.74 -8.55
CA ARG A 83 -21.87 -21.68 -8.47
C ARG A 83 -21.19 -21.62 -7.11
N THR A 84 -20.96 -22.78 -6.51
CA THR A 84 -20.18 -22.96 -5.28
C THR A 84 -18.93 -23.79 -5.56
N TYR A 85 -17.88 -23.55 -4.78
CA TYR A 85 -16.60 -24.23 -4.93
C TYR A 85 -16.30 -25.13 -3.72
N GLY A 86 -15.77 -26.33 -3.97
CA GLY A 86 -15.43 -27.26 -2.91
C GLY A 86 -14.35 -26.68 -1.97
N GLY A 87 -14.68 -26.46 -0.70
CA GLY A 87 -13.74 -25.98 0.32
C GLY A 87 -13.37 -24.49 0.28
N SER A 88 -13.85 -23.75 -0.73
CA SER A 88 -13.58 -22.31 -0.90
C SER A 88 -14.76 -21.46 -0.40
N PRO A 89 -14.52 -20.32 0.27
CA PRO A 89 -15.57 -19.46 0.81
C PRO A 89 -16.10 -18.48 -0.27
N VAL A 90 -16.37 -19.01 -1.46
CA VAL A 90 -16.68 -18.22 -2.66
C VAL A 90 -17.94 -18.75 -3.32
N VAL A 91 -18.80 -17.82 -3.74
CA VAL A 91 -19.99 -18.07 -4.56
C VAL A 91 -19.91 -17.17 -5.80
N LEU A 92 -20.15 -17.75 -6.97
CA LEU A 92 -20.18 -17.02 -8.23
C LEU A 92 -21.61 -17.01 -8.78
N PHE A 93 -22.16 -15.82 -8.97
CA PHE A 93 -23.41 -15.59 -9.68
C PHE A 93 -23.12 -15.27 -11.13
N SER A 94 -23.92 -15.81 -12.05
CA SER A 94 -23.84 -15.49 -13.48
C SER A 94 -25.22 -15.23 -14.07
N THR A 95 -25.33 -14.28 -14.99
CA THR A 95 -26.55 -14.07 -15.79
C THR A 95 -26.20 -13.72 -17.22
N THR A 96 -26.81 -14.41 -18.17
CA THR A 96 -26.66 -14.19 -19.61
C THR A 96 -27.99 -13.73 -20.21
N TYR A 97 -27.95 -12.62 -20.94
CA TYR A 97 -29.10 -12.04 -21.62
C TYR A 97 -29.26 -12.70 -23.00
N GLN A 98 -30.34 -13.43 -23.25
CA GLN A 98 -30.49 -14.16 -24.52
C GLN A 98 -30.83 -13.25 -25.70
N GLN A 99 -31.34 -12.05 -25.42
CA GLN A 99 -31.66 -11.02 -26.40
C GLN A 99 -31.21 -9.66 -25.87
N ALA A 100 -31.06 -8.69 -26.78
CA ALA A 100 -30.75 -7.34 -26.36
C ALA A 100 -31.91 -6.74 -25.55
N SER A 101 -31.62 -6.13 -24.41
CA SER A 101 -32.64 -5.63 -23.48
C SER A 101 -32.24 -4.30 -22.86
N ALA A 102 -33.21 -3.59 -22.28
CA ALA A 102 -32.91 -2.52 -21.34
C ALA A 102 -32.10 -3.07 -20.16
N ASN A 103 -31.15 -2.29 -19.64
CA ASN A 103 -30.38 -2.62 -18.45
C ASN A 103 -31.27 -2.54 -17.20
N THR A 104 -31.94 -3.64 -16.88
CA THR A 104 -32.90 -3.75 -15.78
C THR A 104 -32.75 -5.10 -15.10
N ALA A 105 -33.28 -5.23 -13.87
CA ALA A 105 -33.29 -6.49 -13.12
C ALA A 105 -31.88 -7.11 -12.95
N ALA A 106 -30.97 -6.40 -12.27
CA ALA A 106 -29.64 -6.91 -11.97
C ALA A 106 -29.69 -8.26 -11.21
N PHE A 107 -28.69 -9.12 -11.44
CA PHE A 107 -28.54 -10.41 -10.77
C PHE A 107 -27.07 -10.60 -10.33
N PRO A 108 -26.81 -10.87 -9.04
CA PRO A 108 -27.78 -11.13 -7.98
C PRO A 108 -28.50 -9.87 -7.48
N SER A 109 -29.72 -10.09 -6.98
CA SER A 109 -30.51 -9.12 -6.23
C SER A 109 -30.91 -9.75 -4.89
N LEU A 110 -30.10 -9.52 -3.87
CA LEU A 110 -30.27 -10.06 -2.52
C LEU A 110 -31.13 -9.09 -1.71
N THR A 111 -32.24 -9.59 -1.18
CA THR A 111 -33.16 -8.86 -0.30
C THR A 111 -33.03 -9.27 1.17
N THR A 112 -32.30 -10.35 1.41
CA THR A 112 -31.86 -10.77 2.74
C THR A 112 -30.34 -10.89 2.70
N VAL A 113 -29.66 -10.09 3.51
CA VAL A 113 -28.20 -10.13 3.69
C VAL A 113 -27.89 -10.02 5.18
N PRO A 114 -26.77 -10.58 5.68
CA PRO A 114 -26.38 -10.40 7.07
C PRO A 114 -26.18 -8.91 7.38
N ALA A 115 -26.79 -8.46 8.47
CA ALA A 115 -26.66 -7.09 8.96
C ALA A 115 -25.40 -6.99 9.84
N LEU A 116 -24.33 -6.44 9.28
CA LEU A 116 -23.07 -6.19 9.98
C LEU A 116 -22.85 -4.67 10.08
N PRO A 117 -22.21 -4.19 11.17
CA PRO A 117 -22.15 -2.75 11.50
C PRO A 117 -21.26 -1.93 10.58
N ASN A 118 -20.24 -2.55 9.97
CA ASN A 118 -19.18 -1.84 9.24
C ASN A 118 -19.16 -2.22 7.77
N ASN A 119 -18.84 -1.25 6.91
CA ASN A 119 -18.53 -1.49 5.50
C ASN A 119 -17.29 -0.72 5.06
N GLN A 120 -16.65 -1.23 4.01
CA GLN A 120 -15.54 -0.58 3.33
C GLN A 120 -15.72 -0.70 1.81
N THR A 121 -15.43 0.39 1.11
CA THR A 121 -15.38 0.45 -0.34
C THR A 121 -14.07 1.09 -0.78
N TYR A 122 -13.71 0.89 -2.04
CA TYR A 122 -12.71 1.70 -2.71
C TYR A 122 -13.38 2.54 -3.79
N ASN A 123 -12.99 3.81 -3.91
CA ASN A 123 -13.55 4.75 -4.87
C ASN A 123 -12.46 5.72 -5.40
N GLY A 124 -12.71 6.32 -6.56
CA GLY A 124 -11.87 7.39 -7.11
C GLY A 124 -10.44 6.95 -7.46
N CYS A 125 -9.55 7.93 -7.55
CA CYS A 125 -8.18 7.76 -8.04
C CYS A 125 -7.30 6.97 -7.07
N PHE A 126 -6.45 6.10 -7.62
CA PHE A 126 -5.61 5.14 -6.90
C PHE A 126 -6.39 4.22 -5.95
N GLY A 127 -7.69 3.98 -6.22
CA GLY A 127 -8.54 3.17 -5.35
C GLY A 127 -8.51 3.63 -3.90
N LYS A 128 -8.98 4.84 -3.63
CA LYS A 128 -9.04 5.41 -2.28
C LYS A 128 -10.04 4.64 -1.44
N HIS A 129 -9.61 4.12 -0.29
CA HIS A 129 -10.49 3.43 0.65
C HIS A 129 -11.45 4.41 1.34
N ALA A 130 -12.63 3.92 1.72
CA ALA A 130 -13.61 4.62 2.51
C ALA A 130 -14.35 3.64 3.42
N PHE A 131 -14.51 4.01 4.70
CA PHE A 131 -15.30 3.25 5.66
C PHE A 131 -16.65 3.91 5.90
N ASN A 132 -17.71 3.10 5.94
CA ASN A 132 -19.05 3.54 6.33
C ASN A 132 -19.56 4.75 5.53
N GLN A 133 -19.10 4.91 4.28
CA GLN A 133 -19.54 5.98 3.38
C GLN A 133 -20.61 5.45 2.43
N ALA A 134 -21.71 6.18 2.32
CA ALA A 134 -22.75 5.88 1.34
C ALA A 134 -22.24 6.17 -0.08
N VAL A 135 -22.37 5.19 -0.97
CA VAL A 135 -22.04 5.30 -2.38
C VAL A 135 -23.16 4.65 -3.18
N ASP A 136 -23.73 5.39 -4.13
CA ASP A 136 -24.88 4.92 -4.93
C ASP A 136 -24.51 3.71 -5.80
N GLU A 137 -23.39 3.78 -6.51
CA GLU A 137 -22.84 2.72 -7.36
C GLU A 137 -21.36 2.48 -7.03
N VAL A 138 -21.04 1.29 -6.51
CA VAL A 138 -19.68 0.88 -6.17
C VAL A 138 -19.12 0.01 -7.29
N PHE A 139 -18.13 0.52 -8.02
CA PHE A 139 -17.50 -0.20 -9.13
C PHE A 139 -16.50 -1.28 -8.67
N GLY A 140 -16.17 -1.30 -7.39
CA GLY A 140 -15.19 -2.18 -6.77
C GLY A 140 -15.77 -3.26 -5.87
N PRO A 141 -14.93 -3.86 -5.02
CA PRO A 141 -15.41 -4.69 -3.93
C PRO A 141 -16.18 -3.85 -2.90
N TYR A 142 -17.30 -4.39 -2.44
CA TYR A 142 -18.09 -3.89 -1.31
C TYR A 142 -17.94 -4.88 -0.16
N LEU A 143 -17.11 -4.53 0.83
CA LEU A 143 -16.88 -5.33 2.03
C LEU A 143 -17.83 -4.89 3.14
N THR A 144 -18.45 -5.85 3.82
CA THR A 144 -19.22 -5.64 5.06
C THR A 144 -18.67 -6.55 6.14
N PHE A 145 -18.46 -6.06 7.37
CA PHE A 145 -17.81 -6.81 8.44
C PHE A 145 -18.27 -6.41 9.85
N ASP A 146 -18.05 -7.29 10.82
CA ASP A 146 -18.34 -7.11 12.23
C ASP A 146 -17.16 -6.56 13.05
N ASP A 147 -17.37 -6.34 14.34
CA ASP A 147 -16.35 -5.80 15.24
C ASP A 147 -15.23 -6.81 15.59
N ALA A 148 -15.33 -8.05 15.11
CA ALA A 148 -14.24 -9.03 15.15
C ALA A 148 -13.48 -9.11 13.81
N GLY A 149 -13.92 -8.37 12.78
CA GLY A 149 -13.34 -8.40 11.43
C GLY A 149 -13.86 -9.54 10.54
N GLY A 150 -14.85 -10.31 11.00
CA GLY A 150 -15.54 -11.31 10.19
C GLY A 150 -16.59 -10.67 9.29
N GLY A 151 -16.81 -11.20 8.10
CA GLY A 151 -17.72 -10.56 7.16
C GLY A 151 -17.84 -11.21 5.79
N TYR A 152 -18.35 -10.42 4.84
CA TYR A 152 -18.51 -10.81 3.44
C TYR A 152 -18.22 -9.65 2.48
N LEU A 153 -17.80 -9.99 1.26
CA LEU A 153 -17.43 -9.07 0.20
C LEU A 153 -18.19 -9.43 -1.08
N VAL A 154 -18.85 -8.45 -1.70
CA VAL A 154 -19.47 -8.60 -3.02
C VAL A 154 -18.77 -7.71 -4.04
N SER A 155 -18.43 -8.28 -5.20
CA SER A 155 -17.69 -7.57 -6.25
C SER A 155 -18.14 -8.04 -7.64
N PRO A 156 -18.11 -7.17 -8.67
CA PRO A 156 -18.05 -7.62 -10.04
C PRO A 156 -16.94 -8.66 -10.26
N ALA A 157 -17.20 -9.62 -11.16
CA ALA A 157 -16.22 -10.61 -11.62
C ALA A 157 -15.99 -10.56 -13.15
N THR A 158 -16.80 -9.80 -13.88
CA THR A 158 -16.63 -9.49 -15.31
C THR A 158 -17.15 -8.07 -15.60
N ASN A 159 -16.82 -7.55 -16.80
CA ASN A 159 -17.29 -6.26 -17.30
C ASN A 159 -16.94 -5.08 -16.39
N PHE A 160 -15.75 -5.10 -15.80
CA PHE A 160 -15.31 -4.18 -14.74
C PHE A 160 -15.43 -2.70 -15.12
N SER A 161 -15.33 -2.37 -16.40
CA SER A 161 -15.54 -1.01 -16.92
C SER A 161 -16.88 -0.37 -16.53
N ALA A 162 -17.93 -1.17 -16.38
CA ALA A 162 -19.29 -0.67 -16.12
C ALA A 162 -20.04 -1.44 -15.03
N ALA A 163 -19.48 -2.54 -14.51
CA ALA A 163 -20.13 -3.33 -13.48
C ALA A 163 -20.10 -2.62 -12.12
N VAL A 164 -21.21 -2.68 -11.39
CA VAL A 164 -21.41 -2.01 -10.11
C VAL A 164 -22.11 -2.90 -9.10
N THR A 165 -21.86 -2.63 -7.82
CA THR A 165 -22.63 -3.11 -6.68
C THR A 165 -23.33 -1.92 -6.05
N THR A 166 -24.61 -2.07 -5.71
CA THR A 166 -25.39 -1.08 -4.98
C THR A 166 -25.91 -1.73 -3.69
N ALA A 167 -25.71 -1.08 -2.55
CA ALA A 167 -26.12 -1.61 -1.25
C ALA A 167 -26.86 -0.53 -0.45
N GLY A 168 -27.97 -0.92 0.18
CA GLY A 168 -28.78 -0.02 1.01
C GLY A 168 -30.12 -0.62 1.40
N ASN A 169 -30.68 -0.20 2.54
CA ASN A 169 -31.97 -0.67 3.06
C ASN A 169 -32.10 -2.20 3.16
N GLY A 170 -31.03 -2.89 3.58
CA GLY A 170 -30.99 -4.35 3.67
C GLY A 170 -30.99 -5.09 2.33
N LYS A 171 -30.85 -4.36 1.21
CA LYS A 171 -30.76 -4.90 -0.14
C LYS A 171 -29.36 -4.72 -0.70
N LEU A 172 -28.88 -5.74 -1.42
CA LEU A 172 -27.64 -5.69 -2.18
C LEU A 172 -27.90 -6.20 -3.60
N THR A 173 -27.57 -5.39 -4.60
CA THR A 173 -27.63 -5.83 -6.01
C THR A 173 -26.31 -5.60 -6.70
N SER A 174 -25.93 -6.50 -7.60
CA SER A 174 -24.75 -6.34 -8.45
C SER A 174 -25.14 -6.57 -9.91
N GLY A 175 -24.67 -5.69 -10.78
CA GLY A 175 -25.09 -5.62 -12.18
C GLY A 175 -24.24 -4.64 -12.99
N VAL A 176 -24.87 -3.97 -13.96
CA VAL A 176 -24.24 -2.95 -14.80
C VAL A 176 -24.76 -1.58 -14.42
N SER A 177 -23.88 -0.57 -14.37
CA SER A 177 -24.21 0.82 -14.05
C SER A 177 -25.41 1.31 -14.85
N SER A 178 -26.29 2.05 -14.16
CA SER A 178 -27.49 2.66 -14.75
C SER A 178 -27.20 3.61 -15.91
N LYS A 179 -25.94 4.09 -16.03
CA LYS A 179 -25.45 4.87 -17.16
C LYS A 179 -25.43 4.10 -18.48
N ILE A 180 -25.42 2.76 -18.43
CA ILE A 180 -25.60 1.89 -19.59
C ILE A 180 -27.08 1.57 -19.73
N GLY A 181 -27.74 2.12 -20.76
CA GLY A 181 -29.18 1.94 -20.95
C GLY A 181 -29.59 0.59 -21.55
N LYS A 182 -28.70 -0.07 -22.30
CA LYS A 182 -29.00 -1.29 -23.07
C LYS A 182 -27.85 -2.29 -22.97
N LEU A 183 -28.21 -3.56 -22.88
CA LEU A 183 -27.29 -4.71 -22.93
C LEU A 183 -27.57 -5.53 -24.19
N ASP A 184 -26.53 -6.04 -24.81
CA ASP A 184 -26.63 -6.82 -26.04
C ASP A 184 -27.01 -8.28 -25.80
N ALA A 185 -27.51 -8.94 -26.85
CA ALA A 185 -27.73 -10.38 -26.82
C ALA A 185 -26.40 -11.12 -26.59
N GLY A 186 -26.40 -12.10 -25.69
CA GLY A 186 -25.21 -12.83 -25.27
C GLY A 186 -24.39 -12.16 -24.17
N PHE A 187 -24.71 -10.91 -23.78
CA PHE A 187 -24.03 -10.24 -22.68
C PHE A 187 -24.14 -11.07 -21.39
N THR A 188 -23.01 -11.32 -20.74
CA THR A 188 -22.95 -12.10 -19.51
C THR A 188 -22.31 -11.29 -18.39
N GLN A 189 -23.04 -11.09 -17.29
CA GLN A 189 -22.52 -10.49 -16.07
C GLN A 189 -22.21 -11.58 -15.04
N ARG A 190 -21.08 -11.44 -14.36
CA ARG A 190 -20.71 -12.28 -13.22
C ARG A 190 -20.41 -11.43 -11.99
N THR A 191 -20.79 -11.95 -10.83
CA THR A 191 -20.56 -11.33 -9.52
C THR A 191 -20.06 -12.38 -8.55
N VAL A 192 -19.03 -12.04 -7.77
CA VAL A 192 -18.49 -12.90 -6.73
C VAL A 192 -18.97 -12.42 -5.36
N LEU A 193 -19.35 -13.38 -4.52
CA LEU A 193 -19.57 -13.22 -3.08
C LEU A 193 -18.52 -14.06 -2.36
N THR A 194 -17.76 -13.42 -1.47
CA THR A 194 -16.74 -14.06 -0.62
C THR A 194 -17.07 -13.80 0.84
N PHE A 195 -16.75 -14.72 1.75
CA PHE A 195 -17.02 -14.56 3.17
C PHE A 195 -15.89 -15.14 4.04
N GLY A 196 -15.78 -14.71 5.28
CA GLY A 196 -14.67 -15.13 6.15
C GLY A 196 -14.76 -14.57 7.56
N ARG A 197 -13.79 -14.95 8.40
CA ARG A 197 -13.69 -14.50 9.80
C ARG A 197 -12.70 -13.36 10.00
N ASP A 198 -12.04 -12.95 8.94
CA ASP A 198 -10.98 -11.96 8.95
C ASP A 198 -10.98 -11.18 7.62
N VAL A 199 -10.90 -9.86 7.68
CA VAL A 199 -10.99 -8.97 6.49
C VAL A 199 -9.86 -9.20 5.51
N ASN A 200 -8.65 -9.50 6.00
CA ASN A 200 -7.48 -9.72 5.17
C ASN A 200 -7.59 -11.07 4.44
N ASP A 201 -8.13 -12.09 5.10
CA ASP A 201 -8.47 -13.37 4.50
C ASP A 201 -9.57 -13.25 3.44
N ILE A 202 -10.62 -12.45 3.69
CA ILE A 202 -11.71 -12.20 2.74
C ILE A 202 -11.15 -11.60 1.44
N TYR A 203 -10.29 -10.58 1.54
CA TYR A 203 -9.65 -9.98 0.36
C TYR A 203 -8.74 -10.95 -0.39
N ARG A 204 -7.97 -11.77 0.33
CA ARG A 204 -7.12 -12.80 -0.28
C ARG A 204 -7.97 -13.80 -1.06
N ASP A 205 -9.01 -14.34 -0.47
CA ASP A 205 -9.84 -15.39 -1.07
C ASP A 205 -10.67 -14.84 -2.25
N TRP A 206 -11.17 -13.60 -2.12
CA TRP A 206 -11.80 -12.85 -3.21
C TRP A 206 -10.85 -12.65 -4.39
N GLY A 207 -9.65 -12.15 -4.10
CA GLY A 207 -8.62 -11.92 -5.09
C GLY A 207 -8.20 -13.20 -5.83
N ASN A 208 -8.00 -14.29 -5.08
CA ASN A 208 -7.69 -15.61 -5.64
C ASN A 208 -8.80 -16.10 -6.58
N ALA A 209 -10.07 -15.90 -6.21
CA ALA A 209 -11.19 -16.24 -7.07
C ALA A 209 -11.19 -15.41 -8.37
N LEU A 210 -11.00 -14.09 -8.29
CA LEU A 210 -10.96 -13.23 -9.49
C LEU A 210 -9.82 -13.64 -10.44
N THR A 211 -8.60 -13.79 -9.91
CA THR A 211 -7.45 -14.19 -10.74
C THR A 211 -7.58 -15.62 -11.28
N GLY A 212 -8.21 -16.52 -10.51
CA GLY A 212 -8.51 -17.89 -10.97
C GLY A 212 -9.55 -17.92 -12.08
N LEU A 213 -10.59 -17.09 -12.02
CA LEU A 213 -11.62 -16.99 -13.07
C LEU A 213 -11.06 -16.42 -14.38
N SER A 214 -10.16 -15.44 -14.29
CA SER A 214 -9.55 -14.80 -15.45
C SER A 214 -8.33 -15.55 -15.99
N GLY A 215 -7.74 -16.43 -15.19
CA GLY A 215 -6.49 -17.12 -15.53
C GLY A 215 -5.24 -16.26 -15.37
N LYS A 216 -5.30 -15.17 -14.58
CA LYS A 216 -4.12 -14.34 -14.30
C LYS A 216 -3.09 -15.11 -13.49
N HIS A 217 -1.87 -15.13 -14.02
CA HIS A 217 -0.70 -15.54 -13.29
C HIS A 217 -0.23 -14.36 -12.42
N ARG A 218 -0.17 -14.57 -11.11
CA ARG A 218 0.38 -13.58 -10.17
C ARG A 218 1.89 -13.60 -10.32
N PRO A 219 2.54 -12.48 -10.68
CA PRO A 219 3.99 -12.46 -10.77
C PRO A 219 4.61 -12.61 -9.37
N ASP A 220 5.70 -13.35 -9.28
CA ASP A 220 6.56 -13.32 -8.09
C ASP A 220 7.05 -11.88 -7.84
N GLN A 221 7.37 -11.56 -6.58
CA GLN A 221 7.83 -10.26 -6.07
C GLN A 221 9.15 -9.75 -6.67
N ASP A 222 9.83 -10.59 -7.45
CA ASP A 222 11.06 -10.35 -8.19
C ASP A 222 10.99 -10.87 -9.64
N ALA A 223 9.78 -11.09 -10.18
CA ALA A 223 9.58 -11.65 -11.52
C ALA A 223 10.08 -10.74 -12.66
N THR A 224 10.11 -9.42 -12.43
CA THR A 224 10.51 -8.42 -13.43
C THR A 224 11.64 -7.57 -12.90
N ASN A 225 12.36 -6.86 -13.77
CA ASN A 225 13.45 -5.99 -13.31
C ASN A 225 12.95 -4.81 -12.45
N THR A 226 11.76 -4.28 -12.75
CA THR A 226 11.09 -3.21 -11.97
C THR A 226 10.71 -3.70 -10.58
N LEU A 227 10.34 -4.97 -10.45
CA LEU A 227 10.09 -5.59 -9.15
C LEU A 227 11.42 -5.98 -8.48
N ALA A 228 12.33 -6.67 -9.14
CA ALA A 228 13.52 -7.24 -8.51
C ALA A 228 14.57 -6.21 -8.11
N LYS A 229 14.65 -5.06 -8.79
CA LYS A 229 15.77 -4.13 -8.68
C LYS A 229 15.37 -2.75 -8.19
N LEU A 230 16.21 -2.16 -7.35
CA LEU A 230 16.10 -0.77 -6.91
C LEU A 230 16.18 0.17 -8.12
N GLY A 231 15.19 1.06 -8.24
CA GLY A 231 15.07 1.99 -9.36
C GLY A 231 15.49 3.41 -9.03
N TYR A 232 16.06 4.09 -10.01
CA TYR A 232 16.22 5.54 -10.00
C TYR A 232 15.11 6.20 -10.81
N TRP A 233 14.29 7.04 -10.17
CA TRP A 233 13.07 7.59 -10.76
C TRP A 233 13.19 9.09 -11.02
N THR A 234 12.62 9.53 -12.15
CA THR A 234 12.56 10.95 -12.53
C THR A 234 11.14 11.50 -12.49
N ASP A 235 10.28 10.83 -11.73
CA ASP A 235 8.84 11.10 -11.53
C ASP A 235 8.58 12.34 -10.66
N ASN A 236 7.34 12.83 -10.62
CA ASN A 236 6.93 13.99 -9.86
C ASN A 236 7.30 13.85 -8.37
N GLY A 237 8.06 14.83 -7.88
CA GLY A 237 8.66 14.80 -6.54
C GLY A 237 10.12 14.37 -6.50
N ALA A 238 10.64 13.72 -7.56
CA ALA A 238 12.07 13.47 -7.73
C ALA A 238 12.84 14.78 -7.98
N LYS A 239 14.15 14.76 -7.74
CA LYS A 239 15.02 15.92 -7.95
C LYS A 239 14.98 16.43 -9.38
N TYR A 240 15.06 15.50 -10.32
CA TYR A 240 15.22 15.82 -11.73
C TYR A 240 13.90 15.86 -12.49
N TYR A 241 12.74 15.76 -11.84
CA TYR A 241 11.45 15.91 -12.54
C TYR A 241 11.34 17.28 -13.25
N TYR A 242 11.26 17.26 -14.59
CA TYR A 242 11.31 18.46 -15.47
C TYR A 242 12.51 19.39 -15.20
N LYS A 243 13.57 18.87 -14.57
CA LYS A 243 14.75 19.64 -14.13
C LYS A 243 15.99 18.85 -14.48
N TYR A 244 16.85 19.39 -15.34
CA TYR A 244 18.17 18.82 -15.62
C TYR A 244 19.26 19.89 -15.47
N ASP A 245 20.52 19.49 -15.45
CA ASP A 245 21.64 20.43 -15.50
C ASP A 245 21.80 20.97 -16.94
N ASP A 246 21.61 22.26 -17.13
CA ASP A 246 21.65 22.89 -18.46
C ASP A 246 22.99 22.72 -19.19
N LYS A 247 24.10 22.53 -18.47
CA LYS A 247 25.42 22.31 -19.07
C LYS A 247 25.60 20.88 -19.55
N LEU A 248 24.99 19.92 -18.85
CA LEU A 248 25.04 18.51 -19.22
C LEU A 248 23.92 18.14 -20.21
N GLY A 249 22.83 18.92 -20.24
CA GLY A 249 21.60 18.58 -20.92
C GLY A 249 20.86 17.43 -20.22
N TYR A 250 19.73 17.03 -20.80
CA TYR A 250 18.87 15.97 -20.25
C TYR A 250 19.61 14.63 -20.11
N THR A 251 20.11 14.08 -21.22
CA THR A 251 20.77 12.77 -21.22
C THR A 251 22.05 12.79 -20.41
N GLY A 252 22.87 13.85 -20.52
CA GLY A 252 24.09 14.00 -19.75
C GLY A 252 23.85 14.09 -18.24
N THR A 253 22.74 14.69 -17.80
CA THR A 253 22.37 14.71 -16.38
C THR A 253 22.09 13.30 -15.84
N LEU A 254 21.29 12.50 -16.56
CA LEU A 254 20.95 11.14 -16.13
C LEU A 254 22.14 10.18 -16.25
N GLN A 255 23.00 10.37 -17.24
CA GLN A 255 24.28 9.67 -17.33
C GLN A 255 25.20 10.01 -16.14
N ALA A 256 25.23 11.27 -15.70
CA ALA A 256 25.99 11.68 -14.53
C ALA A 256 25.46 11.05 -13.23
N VAL A 257 24.13 10.93 -13.08
CA VAL A 257 23.51 10.20 -11.96
C VAL A 257 24.00 8.75 -11.97
N ARG A 258 23.85 8.05 -13.10
CA ARG A 258 24.27 6.65 -13.21
C ARG A 258 25.75 6.47 -12.87
N LYS A 259 26.61 7.31 -13.43
CA LYS A 259 28.05 7.29 -13.19
C LYS A 259 28.36 7.54 -11.71
N HIS A 260 27.74 8.54 -11.09
CA HIS A 260 27.93 8.84 -9.68
C HIS A 260 27.60 7.61 -8.81
N TRP A 261 26.48 6.96 -9.07
CA TRP A 261 26.06 5.78 -8.32
C TRP A 261 27.00 4.60 -8.52
N GLN A 262 27.49 4.37 -9.74
CA GLN A 262 28.52 3.35 -10.00
C GLN A 262 29.82 3.63 -9.25
N ASP A 263 30.33 4.86 -9.36
CA ASP A 263 31.60 5.26 -8.75
C ASP A 263 31.58 5.18 -7.22
N ASN A 264 30.39 5.30 -6.60
CA ASN A 264 30.18 5.22 -5.15
C ASN A 264 29.59 3.89 -4.67
N GLY A 265 29.48 2.88 -5.56
CA GLY A 265 28.98 1.55 -5.19
C GLY A 265 27.50 1.50 -4.78
N LEU A 266 26.70 2.51 -5.16
CA LEU A 266 25.29 2.59 -4.82
C LEU A 266 24.47 1.59 -5.66
N PRO A 267 23.55 0.83 -5.04
CA PRO A 267 22.77 -0.18 -5.73
C PRO A 267 21.71 0.48 -6.65
N VAL A 268 21.67 0.09 -7.92
CA VAL A 268 20.60 0.47 -8.86
C VAL A 268 20.54 -0.54 -10.00
N GLY A 269 19.34 -0.90 -10.44
CA GLY A 269 19.14 -1.85 -11.53
C GLY A 269 18.09 -1.44 -12.58
N ASN A 270 17.43 -0.30 -12.45
CA ASN A 270 16.64 0.32 -13.51
C ASN A 270 16.63 1.84 -13.37
N MET A 271 16.21 2.52 -14.44
CA MET A 271 15.96 3.96 -14.45
C MET A 271 14.62 4.26 -15.11
N GLN A 272 13.84 5.15 -14.51
CA GLN A 272 12.58 5.62 -15.08
C GLN A 272 12.76 6.96 -15.79
N LEU A 273 12.19 7.05 -16.98
CA LEU A 273 12.03 8.28 -17.75
C LEU A 273 10.56 8.71 -17.64
N ASP A 274 10.31 9.71 -16.80
CA ASP A 274 8.98 10.27 -16.63
C ASP A 274 8.53 11.07 -17.87
N SER A 275 7.31 11.60 -17.86
CA SER A 275 6.57 12.30 -18.91
C SER A 275 7.26 13.43 -19.69
N TRP A 276 8.53 13.72 -19.44
CA TRP A 276 9.32 14.82 -19.99
C TRP A 276 10.39 14.36 -20.98
N PHE A 277 10.27 13.15 -21.55
CA PHE A 277 11.15 12.62 -22.60
C PHE A 277 10.58 12.73 -24.03
N TYR A 278 9.30 13.11 -24.19
CA TYR A 278 8.57 13.16 -25.47
C TYR A 278 7.77 14.47 -25.64
N PRO A 279 7.45 14.88 -26.90
CA PRO A 279 6.74 16.13 -27.19
C PRO A 279 5.28 16.09 -26.76
N LYS A 280 4.78 17.22 -26.26
CA LYS A 280 3.40 17.41 -25.80
C LYS A 280 2.75 18.63 -26.42
N GLY A 281 1.42 18.62 -26.45
CA GLY A 281 0.60 19.75 -26.88
C GLY A 281 0.78 20.15 -28.35
N PRO A 282 0.06 21.20 -28.80
CA PRO A 282 0.06 21.65 -30.20
C PRO A 282 1.40 22.21 -30.67
N ASN A 283 2.24 22.66 -29.74
CA ASN A 283 3.55 23.23 -30.02
C ASN A 283 4.69 22.19 -29.99
N GLN A 284 4.36 20.91 -29.72
CA GLN A 284 5.34 19.83 -29.62
C GLN A 284 6.45 20.16 -28.62
N ASP A 285 6.05 20.68 -27.46
CA ASP A 285 6.97 21.09 -26.40
C ASP A 285 7.01 20.03 -25.31
N TRP A 286 8.15 19.36 -25.15
CA TRP A 286 8.34 18.39 -24.08
C TRP A 286 8.23 19.02 -22.68
N LYS A 287 8.29 20.35 -22.53
CA LYS A 287 8.10 21.04 -21.25
C LYS A 287 6.64 21.32 -20.90
N ALA A 288 5.68 21.08 -21.80
CA ALA A 288 4.28 21.43 -21.58
C ALA A 288 3.58 20.48 -20.59
N VAL A 289 3.78 20.72 -19.28
CA VAL A 289 3.28 19.87 -18.17
C VAL A 289 1.75 19.76 -18.15
N GLY A 290 1.02 20.72 -18.72
CA GLY A 290 -0.45 20.72 -18.76
C GLY A 290 -1.06 19.90 -19.90
N ASP A 291 -0.27 19.51 -20.90
CA ASP A 291 -0.79 18.97 -22.17
C ASP A 291 -0.63 17.45 -22.26
N GLY A 292 -1.34 16.83 -23.22
CA GLY A 292 -1.21 15.39 -23.51
C GLY A 292 0.01 15.09 -24.39
N ALA A 293 0.28 13.81 -24.62
CA ALA A 293 1.28 13.38 -25.59
C ALA A 293 0.89 13.82 -27.01
N TYR A 294 1.77 14.56 -27.69
CA TYR A 294 1.60 14.85 -29.11
C TYR A 294 2.04 13.64 -29.95
N ARG A 295 3.23 13.12 -29.67
CA ARG A 295 3.76 11.84 -30.16
C ARG A 295 4.43 11.14 -28.99
N TYR A 296 4.28 9.82 -28.90
CA TYR A 296 4.93 9.04 -27.86
C TYR A 296 6.23 8.43 -28.39
N GLU A 297 7.22 9.31 -28.60
CA GLU A 297 8.56 9.03 -29.11
C GLU A 297 9.56 9.96 -28.43
N ALA A 298 10.82 9.54 -28.30
CA ALA A 298 11.85 10.35 -27.67
C ALA A 298 12.04 11.66 -28.46
N ASP A 299 11.95 12.81 -27.77
CA ASP A 299 12.11 14.11 -28.41
C ASP A 299 13.57 14.24 -28.91
N PRO A 300 13.79 14.51 -30.21
CA PRO A 300 15.15 14.57 -30.78
C PRO A 300 16.00 15.71 -30.20
N LYS A 301 15.39 16.73 -29.58
CA LYS A 301 16.13 17.78 -28.85
C LYS A 301 16.73 17.26 -27.55
N LEU A 302 16.07 16.30 -26.90
CA LEU A 302 16.54 15.66 -25.68
C LEU A 302 17.48 14.49 -25.98
N PHE A 303 17.15 13.73 -27.02
CA PHE A 303 17.88 12.53 -27.45
C PHE A 303 18.41 12.70 -28.87
N PRO A 304 19.45 13.53 -29.10
CA PRO A 304 19.98 13.78 -30.44
C PRO A 304 20.56 12.53 -31.12
N GLN A 305 20.96 11.52 -30.34
CA GLN A 305 21.40 10.20 -30.83
C GLN A 305 20.31 9.11 -30.68
N GLY A 306 19.11 9.49 -30.25
CA GLY A 306 18.02 8.57 -29.96
C GLY A 306 18.08 7.91 -28.58
N MET A 307 16.95 7.35 -28.15
CA MET A 307 16.80 6.75 -26.82
C MET A 307 17.60 5.44 -26.67
N LYS A 308 17.76 4.68 -27.75
CA LYS A 308 18.54 3.44 -27.76
C LYS A 308 20.01 3.65 -27.41
N ASP A 309 20.64 4.70 -27.94
CA ASP A 309 22.04 5.02 -27.67
C ASP A 309 22.20 5.51 -26.22
N PHE A 310 21.27 6.35 -25.76
CA PHE A 310 21.21 6.74 -24.34
C PHE A 310 21.08 5.52 -23.41
N GLN A 311 20.21 4.57 -23.73
CA GLN A 311 20.01 3.37 -22.93
C GLN A 311 21.29 2.51 -22.88
N GLN A 312 22.03 2.39 -24.00
CA GLN A 312 23.31 1.69 -24.04
C GLN A 312 24.38 2.39 -23.18
N ASP A 313 24.42 3.71 -23.18
CA ASP A 313 25.37 4.50 -22.37
C ASP A 313 25.07 4.38 -20.87
N VAL A 314 23.80 4.45 -20.47
CA VAL A 314 23.39 4.27 -19.06
C VAL A 314 23.54 2.81 -18.61
N GLY A 315 23.32 1.87 -19.53
CA GLY A 315 23.46 0.43 -19.26
C GLY A 315 22.45 -0.13 -18.26
N LEU A 316 21.29 0.52 -18.12
CA LEU A 316 20.18 0.06 -17.27
C LEU A 316 18.94 -0.21 -18.14
N PRO A 317 18.10 -1.19 -17.76
CA PRO A 317 16.72 -1.27 -18.24
C PRO A 317 15.93 0.00 -17.95
N MET A 318 15.09 0.40 -18.89
CA MET A 318 14.27 1.61 -18.76
C MET A 318 12.82 1.29 -18.40
N ILE A 319 12.23 2.19 -17.62
CA ILE A 319 10.79 2.30 -17.37
C ILE A 319 10.34 3.62 -18.01
N THR A 320 9.23 3.66 -18.74
CA THR A 320 8.77 4.90 -19.40
C THR A 320 7.33 5.23 -19.08
N HIS A 321 7.09 6.49 -18.77
CA HIS A 321 5.78 7.07 -18.46
C HIS A 321 4.98 7.47 -19.71
N GLY A 322 3.73 7.03 -19.82
CA GLY A 322 2.79 7.42 -20.86
C GLY A 322 1.60 8.24 -20.35
N ARG A 323 1.38 9.43 -20.95
CA ARG A 323 0.20 10.29 -20.73
C ARG A 323 -0.98 9.89 -21.61
N TRP A 324 -2.11 10.58 -21.43
CA TRP A 324 -3.19 10.62 -22.43
C TRP A 324 -2.71 11.28 -23.74
N ILE A 325 -3.48 11.10 -24.81
CA ILE A 325 -3.18 11.68 -26.11
C ILE A 325 -3.76 13.09 -26.21
N ASP A 326 -2.93 14.06 -26.58
CA ASP A 326 -3.36 15.44 -26.75
C ASP A 326 -4.40 15.58 -27.89
N PRO A 327 -5.40 16.48 -27.79
CA PRO A 327 -6.33 16.75 -28.89
C PRO A 327 -5.65 17.18 -30.20
N SER A 328 -4.47 17.80 -30.13
CA SER A 328 -3.69 18.20 -31.31
C SER A 328 -2.86 17.07 -31.93
N SER A 329 -2.80 15.91 -31.27
CA SER A 329 -1.98 14.79 -31.74
C SER A 329 -2.45 14.28 -33.10
N PRO A 330 -1.53 13.97 -34.02
CA PRO A 330 -1.88 13.30 -35.28
C PRO A 330 -2.48 11.90 -35.08
N TYR A 331 -2.33 11.27 -33.91
CA TYR A 331 -2.91 9.95 -33.65
C TYR A 331 -4.44 9.92 -33.81
N HIS A 332 -5.14 11.04 -33.60
CA HIS A 332 -6.58 11.15 -33.85
C HIS A 332 -6.99 10.90 -35.30
N GLN A 333 -6.06 11.05 -36.26
CA GLN A 333 -6.29 10.78 -37.68
C GLN A 333 -5.72 9.44 -38.14
N GLU A 334 -4.80 8.86 -37.37
CA GLU A 334 -4.05 7.66 -37.73
C GLU A 334 -4.62 6.39 -37.11
N TYR A 335 -5.26 6.49 -35.95
CA TYR A 335 -5.70 5.34 -35.17
C TYR A 335 -7.12 5.52 -34.64
N LYS A 336 -7.80 4.39 -34.38
CA LYS A 336 -9.05 4.39 -33.64
C LYS A 336 -8.85 4.86 -32.20
N MET A 337 -9.62 5.86 -31.79
CA MET A 337 -9.59 6.46 -30.45
C MET A 337 -10.95 6.35 -29.75
N SER A 338 -10.93 6.47 -28.42
CA SER A 338 -12.10 6.68 -27.56
C SER A 338 -11.70 7.69 -26.49
N GLY A 339 -12.45 8.79 -26.36
CA GLY A 339 -12.00 9.93 -25.56
C GLY A 339 -10.57 10.38 -25.93
N ALA A 340 -9.68 10.39 -24.93
CA ALA A 340 -8.28 10.78 -25.09
C ALA A 340 -7.29 9.58 -25.09
N VAL A 341 -7.78 8.37 -25.36
CA VAL A 341 -6.97 7.14 -25.38
C VAL A 341 -7.12 6.37 -26.69
N VAL A 342 -6.09 5.63 -27.07
CA VAL A 342 -6.07 4.87 -28.33
C VAL A 342 -6.60 3.45 -28.08
N THR A 343 -7.66 3.06 -28.78
CA THR A 343 -8.23 1.70 -28.70
C THR A 343 -7.75 0.81 -29.84
N ASP A 344 -7.05 1.37 -30.82
CA ASP A 344 -6.52 0.65 -31.97
C ASP A 344 -5.35 -0.30 -31.59
N PRO A 345 -5.43 -1.61 -31.87
CA PRO A 345 -4.32 -2.52 -31.65
C PRO A 345 -3.06 -2.20 -32.48
N ALA A 346 -3.20 -1.54 -33.64
CA ALA A 346 -2.05 -1.17 -34.48
C ALA A 346 -1.13 -0.16 -33.79
N TYR A 347 -1.71 0.82 -33.08
CA TYR A 347 -0.96 1.77 -32.26
C TYR A 347 -0.16 1.05 -31.19
N TRP A 348 -0.81 0.19 -30.41
CA TRP A 348 -0.15 -0.51 -29.31
C TRP A 348 1.00 -1.38 -29.78
N ASN A 349 0.82 -2.11 -30.89
CA ASN A 349 1.89 -2.90 -31.53
C ASN A 349 3.08 -2.06 -31.93
N ASP A 350 2.84 -0.95 -32.60
CA ASP A 350 3.89 -0.03 -33.02
C ASP A 350 4.63 0.58 -31.82
N ARG A 351 3.90 1.08 -30.82
CA ARG A 351 4.48 1.71 -29.62
C ARG A 351 5.26 0.74 -28.74
N MET A 352 4.71 -0.44 -28.44
CA MET A 352 5.42 -1.42 -27.62
C MET A 352 6.67 -1.96 -28.33
N SER A 353 6.61 -2.15 -29.66
CA SER A 353 7.80 -2.52 -30.43
C SER A 353 8.85 -1.41 -30.47
N TYR A 354 8.45 -0.14 -30.60
CA TYR A 354 9.37 1.00 -30.48
C TYR A 354 10.06 1.01 -29.10
N LEU A 355 9.29 0.90 -28.01
CA LEU A 355 9.83 0.91 -26.65
C LEU A 355 10.81 -0.24 -26.43
N LYS A 356 10.45 -1.46 -26.84
CA LYS A 356 11.31 -2.64 -26.74
C LYS A 356 12.64 -2.46 -27.46
N GLN A 357 12.63 -1.90 -28.67
CA GLN A 357 13.83 -1.64 -29.47
C GLN A 357 14.78 -0.61 -28.83
N ASN A 358 14.25 0.24 -27.96
CA ASN A 358 15.00 1.25 -27.21
C ASN A 358 15.34 0.82 -25.77
N GLY A 359 15.23 -0.48 -25.45
CA GLY A 359 15.67 -1.04 -24.16
C GLY A 359 14.72 -0.80 -22.98
N VAL A 360 13.48 -0.40 -23.26
CA VAL A 360 12.42 -0.30 -22.25
C VAL A 360 11.92 -1.71 -21.90
N GLN A 361 11.75 -1.97 -20.61
CA GLN A 361 11.19 -3.22 -20.09
C GLN A 361 9.80 -3.04 -19.48
N THR A 362 9.49 -1.86 -18.95
CA THR A 362 8.19 -1.56 -18.34
C THR A 362 7.60 -0.28 -18.92
N TYR A 363 6.34 -0.36 -19.35
CA TYR A 363 5.53 0.80 -19.73
C TYR A 363 4.60 1.18 -18.59
N GLU A 364 4.63 2.43 -18.16
CA GLU A 364 3.72 2.97 -17.17
C GLU A 364 2.59 3.74 -17.86
N GLN A 365 1.35 3.30 -17.68
CA GLN A 365 0.19 4.06 -18.12
C GLN A 365 -0.33 4.95 -16.98
N ASP A 366 -0.21 6.26 -17.14
CA ASP A 366 -0.63 7.26 -16.16
C ASP A 366 -1.99 7.89 -16.53
N TRP A 367 -2.52 8.73 -15.63
CA TRP A 367 -3.76 9.51 -15.76
C TRP A 367 -5.03 8.66 -15.88
N LEU A 368 -4.98 7.39 -15.44
CA LEU A 368 -6.08 6.42 -15.56
C LEU A 368 -7.35 6.77 -14.76
N CYS A 369 -7.34 7.81 -13.93
CA CYS A 369 -8.54 8.29 -13.22
C CYS A 369 -9.07 9.63 -13.71
N SER A 370 -8.40 10.25 -14.68
CA SER A 370 -8.64 11.64 -15.05
C SER A 370 -8.60 11.85 -16.57
N HIS A 371 -7.43 12.10 -17.16
CA HIS A 371 -7.34 12.44 -18.58
C HIS A 371 -7.25 11.22 -19.49
N ALA A 372 -6.62 10.11 -19.05
CA ALA A 372 -6.56 8.87 -19.83
C ALA A 372 -7.84 8.06 -19.64
N GLN A 373 -8.98 8.64 -20.03
CA GLN A 373 -10.30 8.02 -19.96
C GLN A 373 -10.85 7.79 -21.37
N PRO A 374 -11.24 6.55 -21.70
CA PRO A 374 -12.10 6.30 -22.84
C PRO A 374 -13.54 6.73 -22.53
N ASP A 375 -14.39 6.74 -23.55
CA ASP A 375 -15.82 6.93 -23.40
C ASP A 375 -16.41 5.85 -22.48
N PHE A 376 -17.34 6.23 -21.60
CA PHE A 376 -17.95 5.30 -20.66
C PHE A 376 -18.97 4.40 -21.36
N ASN A 377 -18.53 3.20 -21.73
CA ASN A 377 -19.37 2.16 -22.32
C ASN A 377 -18.87 0.74 -21.95
N LEU A 378 -19.44 -0.30 -22.55
CA LEU A 378 -19.13 -1.69 -22.22
C LEU A 378 -17.77 -2.18 -22.77
N THR A 379 -17.21 -1.52 -23.79
CA THR A 379 -16.10 -2.06 -24.58
C THR A 379 -14.83 -1.23 -24.52
N ASP A 380 -14.91 0.09 -24.59
CA ASP A 380 -13.75 0.92 -24.97
C ASP A 380 -12.62 0.90 -23.93
N ARG A 381 -12.93 0.85 -22.63
CA ARG A 381 -11.93 0.64 -21.58
C ARG A 381 -11.27 -0.74 -21.67
N ALA A 382 -12.04 -1.77 -22.01
CA ALA A 382 -11.47 -3.10 -22.21
C ALA A 382 -10.60 -3.17 -23.48
N ASP A 383 -10.99 -2.47 -24.55
CA ASP A 383 -10.20 -2.35 -25.78
C ASP A 383 -8.89 -1.58 -25.53
N PHE A 384 -8.94 -0.43 -24.84
CA PHE A 384 -7.76 0.36 -24.48
C PHE A 384 -6.76 -0.46 -23.66
N LEU A 385 -7.19 -0.96 -22.49
CA LEU A 385 -6.31 -1.68 -21.58
C LEU A 385 -5.90 -3.06 -22.12
N GLY A 386 -6.81 -3.74 -22.81
CA GLY A 386 -6.59 -5.07 -23.38
C GLY A 386 -5.66 -5.08 -24.57
N ASN A 387 -5.79 -4.13 -25.50
CA ASN A 387 -4.87 -4.03 -26.63
C ASN A 387 -3.47 -3.59 -26.19
N MET A 388 -3.38 -2.71 -25.19
CA MET A 388 -2.11 -2.36 -24.53
C MET A 388 -1.44 -3.59 -23.91
N ALA A 389 -2.15 -4.35 -23.07
CA ALA A 389 -1.63 -5.55 -22.43
C ALA A 389 -1.21 -6.63 -23.44
N LYS A 390 -2.07 -6.92 -24.43
CA LYS A 390 -1.77 -7.90 -25.49
C LYS A 390 -0.49 -7.54 -26.25
N SER A 391 -0.27 -6.27 -26.50
CA SER A 391 0.92 -5.81 -27.21
C SER A 391 2.18 -5.85 -26.35
N ALA A 392 2.07 -5.50 -25.06
CA ALA A 392 3.16 -5.66 -24.10
C ALA A 392 3.58 -7.13 -24.00
N ALA A 393 2.61 -8.06 -23.96
CA ALA A 393 2.85 -9.50 -23.94
C ALA A 393 3.67 -9.96 -25.16
N ALA A 394 3.27 -9.49 -26.36
CA ALA A 394 3.95 -9.83 -27.62
C ALA A 394 5.40 -9.30 -27.68
N ASN A 395 5.73 -8.28 -26.90
CA ASN A 395 7.07 -7.69 -26.84
C ASN A 395 7.88 -8.11 -25.59
N GLY A 396 7.30 -8.96 -24.72
CA GLY A 396 7.91 -9.34 -23.45
C GLY A 396 8.20 -8.10 -22.59
N MET A 397 7.19 -7.24 -22.44
CA MET A 397 7.22 -6.03 -21.64
C MET A 397 6.19 -6.10 -20.52
N ASP A 398 6.51 -5.44 -19.42
CA ASP A 398 5.62 -5.28 -18.28
C ASP A 398 4.85 -3.96 -18.36
N ILE A 399 3.75 -3.88 -17.62
CA ILE A 399 2.93 -2.69 -17.46
C ILE A 399 2.83 -2.34 -15.98
N GLN A 400 3.01 -1.05 -15.69
CA GLN A 400 2.64 -0.40 -14.43
C GLN A 400 1.39 0.44 -14.66
N TYR A 401 0.38 0.30 -13.79
CA TYR A 401 -0.76 1.21 -13.77
C TYR A 401 -0.53 2.36 -12.81
N CYS A 402 -0.77 3.58 -13.28
CA CYS A 402 -0.65 4.80 -12.51
C CYS A 402 -1.96 5.60 -12.51
N MET A 403 -2.28 6.19 -11.37
CA MET A 403 -3.56 6.83 -11.11
C MET A 403 -4.79 5.95 -11.43
N PRO A 404 -4.81 4.62 -11.19
CA PRO A 404 -5.93 3.77 -11.60
C PRO A 404 -7.24 4.13 -10.89
N LEU A 405 -8.37 4.01 -11.58
CA LEU A 405 -9.66 3.81 -10.91
C LEU A 405 -9.74 2.38 -10.38
N VAL A 406 -10.67 2.15 -9.46
CA VAL A 406 -10.94 0.81 -8.92
C VAL A 406 -11.32 -0.21 -10.01
N GLN A 407 -11.97 0.26 -11.06
CA GLN A 407 -12.29 -0.55 -12.24
C GLN A 407 -11.03 -1.06 -12.95
N ASP A 408 -9.97 -0.24 -12.99
CA ASP A 408 -8.71 -0.61 -13.62
C ASP A 408 -7.94 -1.63 -12.77
N PHE A 409 -8.02 -1.54 -11.43
CA PHE A 409 -7.53 -2.62 -10.54
C PHE A 409 -8.23 -3.93 -10.86
N LEU A 410 -9.56 -3.96 -10.94
CA LEU A 410 -10.28 -5.19 -11.27
C LEU A 410 -9.96 -5.68 -12.69
N GLN A 411 -9.91 -4.77 -13.67
CA GLN A 411 -9.57 -5.10 -15.06
C GLN A 411 -8.15 -5.68 -15.19
N SER A 412 -7.21 -5.26 -14.33
CA SER A 412 -5.85 -5.82 -14.28
C SER A 412 -5.82 -7.32 -14.01
N THR A 413 -6.90 -7.89 -13.45
CA THR A 413 -7.05 -9.34 -13.27
C THR A 413 -7.10 -10.08 -14.60
N LEU A 414 -7.30 -9.40 -15.74
CA LEU A 414 -7.35 -10.01 -17.06
C LEU A 414 -5.98 -10.04 -17.77
N TYR A 415 -4.95 -9.41 -17.21
CA TYR A 415 -3.70 -9.14 -17.90
C TYR A 415 -2.51 -9.60 -17.06
N ASN A 416 -1.66 -10.48 -17.59
CA ASN A 416 -0.46 -10.94 -16.85
C ASN A 416 0.63 -9.87 -16.81
N GLU A 417 0.63 -9.01 -17.82
CA GLU A 417 1.64 -8.00 -18.09
C GLU A 417 1.52 -6.83 -17.10
N VAL A 418 0.34 -6.61 -16.52
CA VAL A 418 0.17 -5.64 -15.43
C VAL A 418 0.70 -6.28 -14.15
N THR A 419 1.96 -5.96 -13.82
CA THR A 419 2.69 -6.60 -12.72
C THR A 419 2.65 -5.78 -11.44
N ASN A 420 2.46 -4.46 -11.54
CA ASN A 420 2.43 -3.56 -10.40
C ASN A 420 1.53 -2.34 -10.65
N THR A 421 1.13 -1.69 -9.57
CA THR A 421 0.13 -0.61 -9.59
C THR A 421 0.50 0.46 -8.55
N ARG A 422 0.46 1.74 -8.92
CA ARG A 422 0.57 2.87 -7.97
C ARG A 422 -0.61 2.86 -7.01
N VAL A 423 -0.32 2.93 -5.71
CA VAL A 423 -1.33 2.91 -4.64
C VAL A 423 -1.39 4.19 -3.81
N THR A 424 -0.48 5.14 -4.06
CA THR A 424 -0.53 6.49 -3.47
C THR A 424 -0.30 7.57 -4.51
N ASP A 425 -0.54 8.83 -4.11
CA ASP A 425 -0.32 10.02 -4.94
C ASP A 425 1.16 10.32 -5.16
N ASP A 426 1.45 11.20 -6.11
CA ASP A 426 2.80 11.62 -6.50
C ASP A 426 3.68 12.04 -5.33
N ARG A 427 4.90 11.50 -5.23
CA ARG A 427 5.88 11.65 -4.14
C ARG A 427 5.49 10.95 -2.84
N PHE A 428 6.05 9.79 -2.54
CA PHE A 428 5.68 9.06 -1.32
C PHE A 428 6.15 9.78 -0.05
N GLU A 429 5.21 10.11 0.83
CA GLU A 429 5.42 10.91 2.04
C GLU A 429 4.62 10.36 3.23
N ARG A 430 4.94 10.86 4.43
CA ARG A 430 4.31 10.47 5.71
C ARG A 430 2.79 10.53 5.71
N THR A 431 2.21 11.51 5.02
CA THR A 431 0.77 11.74 4.93
C THR A 431 0.03 10.64 4.15
N LYS A 432 0.77 9.77 3.45
CA LYS A 432 0.23 8.74 2.54
C LYS A 432 0.30 7.33 3.13
N TRP A 433 0.81 7.14 4.33
CA TRP A 433 1.01 5.82 4.94
C TRP A 433 -0.30 5.02 5.07
N ASP A 434 -1.37 5.60 5.59
CA ASP A 434 -2.66 4.89 5.69
C ASP A 434 -3.18 4.46 4.31
N ARG A 435 -3.10 5.37 3.33
CA ARG A 435 -3.48 5.08 1.94
C ARG A 435 -2.66 3.94 1.37
N LEU A 436 -1.34 3.96 1.57
CA LEU A 436 -0.43 2.89 1.16
C LEU A 436 -0.92 1.54 1.68
N LEU A 437 -1.20 1.44 2.99
CA LEU A 437 -1.52 0.17 3.65
C LEU A 437 -2.86 -0.41 3.21
N TYR A 438 -3.90 0.41 3.11
CA TYR A 438 -5.23 -0.04 2.68
C TYR A 438 -5.23 -0.39 1.19
N THR A 439 -4.67 0.47 0.33
CA THR A 439 -4.69 0.23 -1.11
C THR A 439 -3.70 -0.87 -1.53
N SER A 440 -2.63 -1.13 -0.75
CA SER A 440 -1.77 -2.31 -0.95
C SER A 440 -2.54 -3.63 -0.83
N ARG A 441 -3.55 -3.70 0.04
CA ARG A 441 -4.43 -4.86 0.15
C ARG A 441 -5.23 -5.06 -1.15
N LEU A 442 -5.77 -4.00 -1.73
CA LEU A 442 -6.48 -4.06 -3.01
C LEU A 442 -5.57 -4.49 -4.15
N ALA A 443 -4.42 -3.83 -4.33
CA ALA A 443 -3.48 -4.09 -5.42
C ALA A 443 -3.01 -5.54 -5.45
N ASN A 444 -2.60 -6.06 -4.29
CA ASN A 444 -2.15 -7.44 -4.17
C ASN A 444 -3.28 -8.45 -4.31
N ALA A 445 -4.49 -8.14 -3.81
CA ALA A 445 -5.64 -9.01 -4.02
C ALA A 445 -5.96 -9.20 -5.52
N VAL A 446 -5.80 -8.19 -6.37
CA VAL A 446 -6.01 -8.33 -7.83
C VAL A 446 -4.79 -8.87 -8.60
N GLY A 447 -3.72 -9.23 -7.89
CA GLY A 447 -2.53 -9.86 -8.48
C GLY A 447 -1.50 -8.90 -9.03
N THR A 448 -1.44 -7.67 -8.49
CA THR A 448 -0.40 -6.68 -8.81
C THR A 448 0.38 -6.31 -7.55
N TRP A 449 1.67 -5.99 -7.69
CA TRP A 449 2.45 -5.50 -6.56
C TRP A 449 2.20 -3.99 -6.32
N PRO A 450 2.02 -3.55 -5.07
CA PRO A 450 1.78 -2.14 -4.78
C PRO A 450 3.07 -1.31 -4.91
N PHE A 451 2.99 -0.18 -5.62
CA PHE A 451 4.04 0.83 -5.68
C PHE A 451 3.61 2.10 -4.95
N ALA A 452 4.41 2.52 -3.97
CA ALA A 452 4.12 3.71 -3.16
C ALA A 452 4.32 5.04 -3.90
N ASP A 453 5.02 5.00 -5.04
CA ASP A 453 5.62 6.14 -5.76
C ASP A 453 7.02 6.57 -5.25
N VAL A 454 7.70 7.45 -5.99
CA VAL A 454 9.08 7.88 -5.72
C VAL A 454 9.26 8.46 -4.31
N ALA A 455 10.32 8.05 -3.62
CA ALA A 455 10.74 8.58 -2.32
C ALA A 455 12.16 9.17 -2.39
N MET A 456 12.63 9.78 -1.30
CA MET A 456 14.05 10.14 -1.16
C MET A 456 14.76 9.13 -0.26
N SER A 457 15.98 8.75 -0.62
CA SER A 457 16.73 7.72 0.10
C SER A 457 17.05 8.08 1.55
N PHE A 458 17.19 9.38 1.86
CA PHE A 458 17.41 9.87 3.22
C PHE A 458 16.16 9.80 4.13
N GLU A 459 14.97 9.55 3.56
CA GLU A 459 13.73 9.38 4.31
C GLU A 459 13.57 7.94 4.77
N THR A 460 14.38 7.54 5.75
CA THR A 460 14.49 6.17 6.28
C THR A 460 13.14 5.46 6.44
N ARG A 461 12.12 6.13 7.00
CA ARG A 461 10.80 5.55 7.26
C ARG A 461 9.97 5.34 6.00
N ASN A 462 9.99 6.30 5.07
CA ASN A 462 9.29 6.16 3.79
C ASN A 462 9.94 5.05 2.94
N LEU A 463 11.27 5.02 2.89
CA LEU A 463 11.99 4.00 2.14
C LEU A 463 11.80 2.59 2.74
N LEU A 464 11.78 2.47 4.08
CA LEU A 464 11.43 1.22 4.76
C LEU A 464 10.02 0.75 4.41
N LEU A 465 9.01 1.63 4.53
CA LEU A 465 7.63 1.28 4.18
C LEU A 465 7.50 0.87 2.72
N GLN A 466 8.15 1.58 1.81
CA GLN A 466 8.19 1.21 0.40
C GLN A 466 8.80 -0.18 0.21
N ASN A 467 9.90 -0.52 0.89
CA ASN A 467 10.49 -1.86 0.83
C ASN A 467 9.54 -2.95 1.37
N LEU A 468 8.82 -2.67 2.46
CA LEU A 468 7.88 -3.60 3.08
C LEU A 468 6.63 -3.86 2.23
N THR A 469 6.34 -3.04 1.20
CA THR A 469 5.26 -3.32 0.23
C THR A 469 5.53 -4.54 -0.65
N ALA A 470 6.77 -5.05 -0.67
CA ALA A 470 7.26 -6.07 -1.59
C ALA A 470 7.16 -5.69 -3.10
N GLY A 471 6.65 -4.51 -3.44
CA GLY A 471 6.57 -4.00 -4.81
C GLY A 471 7.81 -3.23 -5.24
N PRO A 472 7.72 -2.40 -6.29
CA PRO A 472 8.84 -1.59 -6.74
C PRO A 472 9.33 -0.64 -5.64
N VAL A 473 10.65 -0.44 -5.57
CA VAL A 473 11.28 0.56 -4.71
C VAL A 473 12.02 1.54 -5.60
N GLY A 474 11.66 2.81 -5.49
CA GLY A 474 12.10 3.85 -6.40
C GLY A 474 12.47 5.12 -5.67
N VAL A 475 13.68 5.62 -5.92
CA VAL A 475 14.17 6.87 -5.32
C VAL A 475 14.57 7.91 -6.36
N GLY A 476 14.50 9.18 -5.99
CA GLY A 476 14.69 10.32 -6.89
C GLY A 476 15.67 11.37 -6.40
N ASP A 477 16.68 10.97 -5.62
CA ASP A 477 17.64 11.85 -4.96
C ASP A 477 18.48 12.68 -5.94
N LYS A 478 18.98 13.83 -5.47
CA LYS A 478 20.03 14.56 -6.18
C LYS A 478 21.38 13.88 -5.95
N ILE A 479 22.27 13.97 -6.94
CA ILE A 479 23.68 13.60 -6.80
C ILE A 479 24.28 14.26 -5.56
N GLY A 480 24.84 13.44 -4.67
CA GLY A 480 25.48 13.81 -3.41
C GLY A 480 24.53 13.99 -2.23
N GLU A 481 23.21 13.84 -2.42
CA GLU A 481 22.21 13.91 -1.35
C GLU A 481 21.64 12.50 -1.01
N GLU A 482 22.10 11.45 -1.68
CA GLU A 482 21.73 10.06 -1.41
C GLU A 482 22.18 9.58 -0.02
N ASN A 483 21.37 8.75 0.63
CA ASN A 483 21.73 8.03 1.83
C ASN A 483 22.13 6.58 1.49
N ALA A 484 23.44 6.35 1.35
CA ALA A 484 24.00 5.05 0.98
C ALA A 484 23.58 3.92 1.94
N ASP A 485 23.56 4.18 3.25
CA ASP A 485 23.21 3.17 4.26
C ASP A 485 21.77 2.66 4.07
N ASN A 486 20.82 3.58 3.86
CA ASN A 486 19.43 3.20 3.62
C ASN A 486 19.27 2.43 2.29
N LEU A 487 19.97 2.85 1.23
CA LEU A 487 19.94 2.13 -0.05
C LEU A 487 20.49 0.70 0.10
N HIS A 488 21.57 0.51 0.85
CA HIS A 488 22.11 -0.81 1.14
C HIS A 488 21.26 -1.60 2.15
N ARG A 489 20.41 -0.97 2.97
CA ARG A 489 19.41 -1.68 3.79
C ARG A 489 18.23 -2.22 2.99
N VAL A 490 17.93 -1.59 1.87
CA VAL A 490 16.90 -2.03 0.92
C VAL A 490 17.42 -3.11 -0.02
N ALA A 491 18.60 -2.89 -0.61
CA ALA A 491 19.09 -3.70 -1.73
C ALA A 491 20.48 -4.31 -1.48
N MET A 492 20.74 -5.44 -2.14
CA MET A 492 22.08 -6.01 -2.31
C MET A 492 22.93 -5.11 -3.22
N ALA A 493 24.25 -5.31 -3.25
CA ALA A 493 25.16 -4.46 -4.05
C ALA A 493 24.83 -4.41 -5.55
N ASP A 494 24.26 -5.49 -6.10
CA ASP A 494 23.83 -5.57 -7.51
C ASP A 494 22.42 -4.98 -7.76
N GLY A 495 21.85 -4.29 -6.78
CA GLY A 495 20.53 -3.68 -6.86
C GLY A 495 19.36 -4.61 -6.53
N ALA A 496 19.58 -5.92 -6.27
CA ALA A 496 18.49 -6.82 -5.88
C ALA A 496 17.85 -6.37 -4.56
N ILE A 497 16.55 -6.07 -4.57
CA ILE A 497 15.84 -5.63 -3.37
C ILE A 497 15.59 -6.84 -2.48
N VAL A 498 15.89 -6.72 -1.18
CA VAL A 498 15.57 -7.76 -0.18
C VAL A 498 14.20 -7.46 0.42
N LYS A 499 13.22 -8.31 0.11
CA LYS A 499 11.79 -8.03 0.32
C LYS A 499 11.04 -9.12 1.09
N PRO A 500 9.87 -8.80 1.68
CA PRO A 500 9.00 -9.82 2.24
C PRO A 500 8.26 -10.58 1.13
N ASP A 501 7.61 -11.70 1.47
CA ASP A 501 6.83 -12.51 0.53
C ASP A 501 5.43 -11.95 0.26
N THR A 502 4.97 -11.04 1.12
CA THR A 502 3.65 -10.39 1.02
C THR A 502 3.82 -8.88 1.15
N PRO A 503 2.87 -8.06 0.68
CA PRO A 503 2.90 -6.63 0.95
C PRO A 503 2.55 -6.33 2.40
N LEU A 504 3.13 -5.25 2.93
CA LEU A 504 2.68 -4.61 4.16
C LEU A 504 1.27 -4.04 4.00
N VAL A 505 0.39 -4.43 4.91
CA VAL A 505 -1.03 -4.09 4.90
C VAL A 505 -1.54 -3.88 6.32
N ALA A 506 -2.57 -3.07 6.47
CA ALA A 506 -3.21 -2.84 7.76
C ALA A 506 -3.77 -4.15 8.34
N ASP A 507 -3.59 -4.36 9.64
CA ASP A 507 -4.15 -5.50 10.35
C ASP A 507 -5.67 -5.39 10.51
N THR A 508 -6.32 -6.50 10.84
CA THR A 508 -7.78 -6.56 10.96
C THR A 508 -8.31 -5.66 12.07
N ALA A 509 -7.55 -5.49 13.16
CA ALA A 509 -7.96 -4.60 14.23
C ALA A 509 -7.94 -3.12 13.78
N SER A 510 -7.00 -2.71 12.91
CA SER A 510 -7.00 -1.37 12.31
C SER A 510 -8.24 -1.13 11.45
N TYR A 511 -8.71 -2.11 10.66
CA TYR A 511 -9.99 -2.00 9.93
C TYR A 511 -11.18 -1.74 10.86
N VAL A 512 -11.29 -2.49 11.96
CA VAL A 512 -12.38 -2.34 12.94
C VAL A 512 -12.31 -0.97 13.63
N ARG A 513 -11.12 -0.53 14.04
CA ARG A 513 -10.94 0.78 14.70
C ARG A 513 -11.34 1.92 13.75
N ASP A 514 -10.91 1.86 12.50
CA ASP A 514 -11.15 2.92 11.51
C ASP A 514 -12.60 2.99 11.07
N ALA A 515 -13.26 1.84 10.89
CA ALA A 515 -14.69 1.82 10.64
C ALA A 515 -15.49 2.39 11.82
N GLY A 516 -15.04 2.16 13.05
CA GLY A 516 -15.59 2.80 14.25
C GLY A 516 -15.26 4.29 14.40
N GLY A 517 -14.57 4.91 13.42
CA GLY A 517 -14.18 6.32 13.45
C GLY A 517 -13.08 6.64 14.47
N LYS A 518 -12.35 5.63 14.94
CA LYS A 518 -11.28 5.79 15.93
C LYS A 518 -9.95 5.98 15.22
N GLN A 519 -9.34 7.15 15.32
CA GLN A 519 -7.97 7.42 14.83
C GLN A 519 -6.90 6.87 15.80
N ALA A 520 -7.00 5.57 16.10
CA ALA A 520 -6.05 4.84 16.93
C ALA A 520 -4.72 4.62 16.20
N PRO A 521 -3.65 4.15 16.87
CA PRO A 521 -2.45 3.69 16.18
C PRO A 521 -2.75 2.75 15.01
N MET A 522 -2.00 2.91 13.93
CA MET A 522 -2.01 1.96 12.83
C MET A 522 -1.07 0.81 13.16
N VAL A 523 -1.51 -0.42 12.88
CA VAL A 523 -0.67 -1.62 12.93
C VAL A 523 -0.73 -2.27 11.56
N ALA A 524 0.44 -2.47 10.96
CA ALA A 524 0.55 -3.08 9.65
C ALA A 524 1.54 -4.23 9.67
N THR A 525 1.24 -5.29 8.92
CA THR A 525 2.00 -6.54 9.00
C THR A 525 2.36 -7.09 7.62
N THR A 526 3.51 -7.75 7.56
CA THR A 526 3.96 -8.57 6.42
C THR A 526 4.87 -9.70 6.92
N ALA A 527 5.31 -10.61 6.04
CA ALA A 527 6.14 -11.74 6.44
C ALA A 527 7.08 -12.25 5.33
N SER A 528 8.16 -12.91 5.76
CA SER A 528 9.02 -13.79 4.94
C SER A 528 8.87 -15.24 5.43
N ARG A 529 8.75 -16.21 4.53
CA ARG A 529 8.45 -17.61 4.83
C ARG A 529 9.54 -18.54 4.30
N HIS A 530 10.08 -19.38 5.17
CA HIS A 530 11.10 -20.38 4.90
C HIS A 530 10.61 -21.76 5.31
N GLY A 531 9.98 -22.48 4.38
CA GLY A 531 9.33 -23.76 4.70
C GLY A 531 8.31 -23.60 5.84
N PRO A 532 8.48 -24.29 6.99
CA PRO A 532 7.59 -24.14 8.15
C PRO A 532 7.87 -22.90 9.01
N MET A 533 8.99 -22.20 8.82
CA MET A 533 9.35 -21.02 9.61
C MET A 533 8.85 -19.75 8.92
N THR A 534 8.26 -18.84 9.69
CA THR A 534 7.82 -17.52 9.21
C THR A 534 8.47 -16.45 10.06
N ALA A 535 9.00 -15.40 9.44
CA ALA A 535 9.40 -14.18 10.10
C ALA A 535 8.36 -13.10 9.80
N GLY A 536 7.68 -12.63 10.83
CA GLY A 536 6.77 -11.49 10.75
C GLY A 536 7.52 -10.17 10.82
N TYR A 537 6.97 -9.16 10.15
CA TYR A 537 7.42 -7.78 10.24
C TYR A 537 6.21 -6.91 10.57
N VAL A 538 6.32 -6.10 11.61
CA VAL A 538 5.25 -5.23 12.09
C VAL A 538 5.73 -3.79 12.02
N TYR A 539 4.94 -2.94 11.39
CA TYR A 539 5.17 -1.50 11.39
C TYR A 539 3.98 -0.82 12.06
N GLU A 540 4.25 -0.05 13.11
CA GLU A 540 3.22 0.62 13.90
C GLU A 540 3.50 2.10 13.96
N TYR A 541 2.47 2.93 13.88
CA TYR A 541 2.66 4.37 14.04
C TYR A 541 1.44 5.06 14.61
N ALA A 542 1.71 6.14 15.34
CA ALA A 542 0.68 7.01 15.84
C ALA A 542 0.10 7.86 14.70
N ARG A 543 -1.24 7.91 14.63
CA ARG A 543 -1.98 8.81 13.74
C ARG A 543 -2.41 10.09 14.45
N ASN A 544 -2.62 9.99 15.76
CA ASN A 544 -3.04 11.07 16.64
C ASN A 544 -2.10 11.25 17.84
N SER A 545 -0.77 11.23 17.64
CA SER A 545 0.18 11.55 18.70
C SER A 545 0.29 13.06 18.92
N PRO A 546 0.57 13.55 20.14
CA PRO A 546 1.10 14.88 20.40
C PRO A 546 2.21 15.33 19.45
N ASP A 547 3.02 14.40 18.92
CA ASP A 547 4.13 14.74 18.03
C ASP A 547 3.73 14.82 16.56
N SER A 548 2.50 14.42 16.19
CA SER A 548 2.04 14.50 14.78
C SER A 548 1.92 15.94 14.32
N GLU A 549 2.09 16.19 13.01
CA GLU A 549 1.95 17.54 12.46
C GLU A 549 0.56 18.11 12.81
N PRO A 550 0.49 19.33 13.36
CA PRO A 550 -0.77 19.92 13.76
C PRO A 550 -1.62 20.31 12.55
N ASP A 551 -2.95 20.41 12.72
CA ASP A 551 -3.84 20.85 11.63
C ASP A 551 -3.52 22.28 11.16
N LYS A 552 -2.95 23.10 12.06
CA LYS A 552 -2.45 24.44 11.77
C LYS A 552 -1.30 24.82 12.69
N VAL A 553 -0.22 25.39 12.13
CA VAL A 553 0.94 25.89 12.86
C VAL A 553 0.88 27.42 12.98
N TYR A 554 1.24 27.95 14.15
CA TYR A 554 1.42 29.37 14.41
C TYR A 554 2.83 29.61 14.99
N GLU A 555 3.73 30.14 14.19
CA GLU A 555 5.13 30.39 14.58
C GLU A 555 5.22 31.38 15.76
N ALA A 556 6.08 31.09 16.73
CA ALA A 556 6.18 31.88 17.97
C ALA A 556 6.80 33.27 17.72
N GLU A 557 7.76 33.38 16.81
CA GLU A 557 8.39 34.65 16.46
C GLU A 557 7.46 35.60 15.67
N ASN A 558 6.35 35.08 15.14
CA ASN A 558 5.28 35.87 14.52
C ASN A 558 4.15 36.21 15.49
N ALA A 559 4.19 35.69 16.72
CA ALA A 559 3.20 35.94 17.75
C ALA A 559 3.47 37.26 18.49
N LYS A 560 2.55 37.64 19.39
CA LYS A 560 2.78 38.80 20.25
C LYS A 560 3.70 38.41 21.40
N LEU A 561 4.94 38.88 21.34
CA LEU A 561 5.95 38.71 22.38
C LEU A 561 5.85 39.85 23.41
N THR A 562 5.88 39.51 24.69
CA THR A 562 6.04 40.46 25.80
C THR A 562 7.22 39.98 26.63
N GLY A 563 8.28 40.77 26.73
CA GLY A 563 9.51 40.42 27.45
C GLY A 563 10.40 39.38 26.74
N ALA A 564 9.81 38.30 26.22
CA ALA A 564 10.47 37.34 25.33
C ALA A 564 10.94 38.00 24.02
N VAL A 565 11.97 37.43 23.39
CA VAL A 565 12.59 37.96 22.16
C VAL A 565 12.69 36.87 21.09
N ALA A 566 12.68 37.25 19.81
CA ALA A 566 12.91 36.30 18.73
C ALA A 566 14.42 36.02 18.56
N ALA A 567 14.79 34.74 18.51
CA ALA A 567 16.18 34.26 18.36
C ALA A 567 16.29 33.20 17.26
N LYS A 568 17.52 32.81 16.90
CA LYS A 568 17.82 31.91 15.76
C LYS A 568 19.17 31.20 15.83
N ASP A 569 19.80 31.24 17.00
CA ASP A 569 21.16 30.77 17.28
C ASP A 569 21.25 29.26 17.59
N HIS A 570 20.09 28.58 17.63
CA HIS A 570 19.95 27.14 17.68
C HIS A 570 19.32 26.59 16.40
N LYS A 571 19.69 25.40 15.97
CA LYS A 571 19.17 24.79 14.73
C LYS A 571 17.87 24.03 15.00
N GLY A 572 17.13 23.72 13.93
CA GLY A 572 15.98 22.80 14.01
C GLY A 572 14.62 23.44 14.31
N TYR A 573 14.55 24.76 14.47
CA TYR A 573 13.29 25.54 14.53
C TYR A 573 12.58 25.59 13.16
N THR A 574 11.28 25.88 13.15
CA THR A 574 10.49 26.16 11.95
C THR A 574 10.38 27.67 11.69
N GLY A 575 9.94 28.06 10.49
CA GLY A 575 9.83 29.47 10.16
C GLY A 575 11.19 30.20 10.10
N SER A 576 11.29 31.33 10.80
CA SER A 576 12.40 32.28 10.73
C SER A 576 13.20 32.41 12.04
N GLY A 577 12.70 31.82 13.12
CA GLY A 577 13.32 31.83 14.44
C GLY A 577 12.43 31.12 15.47
N PHE A 578 12.64 31.44 16.74
CA PHE A 578 11.84 30.97 17.88
C PHE A 578 11.76 32.07 18.94
N ALA A 579 10.84 31.95 19.90
CA ALA A 579 10.74 32.85 21.05
C ALA A 579 11.61 32.36 22.22
N ASP A 580 12.52 33.23 22.68
CA ASP A 580 13.42 33.03 23.82
C ASP A 580 12.98 33.90 25.01
N PHE A 581 12.66 33.26 26.14
CA PHE A 581 12.19 33.91 27.36
C PHE A 581 13.39 34.43 28.17
N GLN A 582 13.41 35.75 28.40
CA GLN A 582 14.54 36.46 29.02
C GLN A 582 14.43 36.58 30.54
N HIS A 583 13.21 36.51 31.10
CA HIS A 583 12.95 36.72 32.52
C HIS A 583 12.17 35.56 33.14
N THR A 584 12.42 35.34 34.44
CA THR A 584 11.75 34.30 35.21
C THR A 584 10.25 34.53 35.39
N ASP A 585 9.80 35.78 35.28
CA ASP A 585 8.40 36.18 35.38
C ASP A 585 8.11 37.34 34.42
N GLY A 586 6.86 37.41 33.96
CA GLY A 586 6.36 38.54 33.17
C GLY A 586 6.57 38.41 31.66
N ASP A 587 7.35 37.41 31.21
CA ASP A 587 7.52 37.11 29.80
C ASP A 587 6.37 36.24 29.27
N SER A 588 5.95 36.47 28.03
CA SER A 588 4.94 35.65 27.37
C SER A 588 4.97 35.70 25.86
N VAL A 589 4.46 34.61 25.26
CA VAL A 589 4.10 34.50 23.85
C VAL A 589 2.59 34.34 23.75
N GLU A 590 1.93 35.16 22.93
CA GLU A 590 0.47 35.15 22.74
C GLU A 590 0.11 35.04 21.26
N TRP A 591 -0.58 33.96 20.91
CA TRP A 591 -1.08 33.67 19.56
C TRP A 591 -2.57 34.00 19.46
N THR A 592 -3.01 34.42 18.28
CA THR A 592 -4.43 34.40 17.90
C THR A 592 -4.69 33.23 16.98
N VAL A 593 -5.43 32.24 17.46
CA VAL A 593 -5.77 31.02 16.70
C VAL A 593 -7.21 31.10 16.22
N ASP A 594 -7.53 30.48 15.09
CA ASP A 594 -8.87 30.47 14.50
C ASP A 594 -9.28 29.02 14.22
N VAL A 595 -10.41 28.59 14.78
CA VAL A 595 -10.89 27.20 14.70
C VAL A 595 -12.30 27.12 14.07
N PRO A 596 -12.56 26.12 13.21
CA PRO A 596 -13.75 26.15 12.35
C PRO A 596 -15.06 25.70 13.02
N LYS A 597 -14.98 25.06 14.19
CA LYS A 597 -16.14 24.47 14.89
C LYS A 597 -15.90 24.37 16.39
N ASP A 598 -16.98 24.38 17.17
CA ASP A 598 -16.94 24.06 18.59
C ASP A 598 -16.38 22.64 18.81
N GLY A 599 -15.53 22.47 19.83
CA GLY A 599 -15.03 21.16 20.20
C GLY A 599 -13.82 21.17 21.12
N THR A 600 -13.32 19.98 21.40
CA THR A 600 -12.02 19.78 22.04
C THR A 600 -10.92 19.95 21.01
N TYR A 601 -9.83 20.62 21.40
CA TYR A 601 -8.62 20.80 20.60
C TYR A 601 -7.39 20.45 21.43
N THR A 602 -6.32 20.01 20.77
CA THR A 602 -5.00 19.85 21.35
C THR A 602 -4.09 20.97 20.84
N LEU A 603 -3.57 21.76 21.77
CA LEU A 603 -2.50 22.73 21.57
C LEU A 603 -1.17 21.98 21.68
N GLN A 604 -0.29 22.12 20.70
CA GLN A 604 0.99 21.41 20.61
C GLN A 604 2.12 22.45 20.64
N PHE A 605 2.73 22.67 21.80
CA PHE A 605 3.81 23.64 21.95
C PHE A 605 5.14 22.96 21.58
N ARG A 606 5.72 23.29 20.42
CA ARG A 606 7.03 22.79 20.04
C ARG A 606 8.11 23.63 20.72
N PHE A 607 9.04 22.98 21.42
CA PHE A 607 9.96 23.67 22.31
C PHE A 607 11.33 22.99 22.41
N ALA A 608 12.34 23.75 22.81
CA ALA A 608 13.63 23.24 23.29
C ALA A 608 13.86 23.75 24.72
N ASN A 609 14.39 22.90 25.59
CA ASN A 609 14.73 23.25 26.96
C ASN A 609 16.01 22.53 27.36
N SER A 610 17.16 23.19 27.24
CA SER A 610 18.42 22.62 27.72
C SER A 610 19.05 23.47 28.82
N THR A 611 20.01 22.87 29.53
CA THR A 611 20.81 23.61 30.49
C THR A 611 22.09 24.07 29.81
N ALA A 612 22.40 25.36 29.87
CA ALA A 612 23.73 25.84 29.52
C ALA A 612 24.79 25.10 30.36
N ALA A 613 25.95 24.83 29.77
CA ALA A 613 27.07 24.18 30.46
C ALA A 613 27.36 24.87 31.81
N GLY A 614 27.05 24.20 32.92
CA GLY A 614 27.30 24.68 34.29
C GLY A 614 26.07 24.91 35.19
N ARG A 615 24.83 24.72 34.72
CA ARG A 615 23.65 24.56 35.62
C ARG A 615 23.43 23.06 35.95
N PRO A 616 22.80 22.73 37.10
CA PRO A 616 22.39 21.36 37.38
C PRO A 616 21.51 20.84 36.24
N THR A 617 21.84 19.68 35.69
CA THR A 617 21.00 18.96 34.72
C THR A 617 19.64 18.65 35.36
N GLY A 618 18.52 19.08 34.75
CA GLY A 618 17.19 18.58 35.11
C GLY A 618 16.08 19.59 35.45
N ASP A 619 16.25 20.89 35.27
CA ASP A 619 15.18 21.86 35.59
C ASP A 619 14.10 21.92 34.48
N ASP A 620 12.92 21.36 34.79
CA ASP A 620 11.65 21.68 34.10
C ASP A 620 11.42 23.20 34.11
N ARG A 621 10.97 23.76 32.98
CA ARG A 621 10.65 25.18 32.80
C ARG A 621 9.14 25.37 32.61
N PRO A 622 8.32 25.20 33.66
CA PRO A 622 6.88 25.21 33.51
C PRO A 622 6.37 26.58 33.04
N MET A 623 5.28 26.55 32.29
CA MET A 623 4.64 27.75 31.73
C MET A 623 3.15 27.80 32.10
N ALA A 624 2.67 28.99 32.44
CA ALA A 624 1.24 29.27 32.58
C ALA A 624 0.60 29.41 31.19
N VAL A 625 -0.20 28.43 30.79
CA VAL A 625 -0.95 28.41 29.52
C VAL A 625 -2.40 28.80 29.78
N SER A 626 -2.90 29.81 29.06
CA SER A 626 -4.28 30.30 29.17
C SER A 626 -4.93 30.52 27.80
N VAL A 627 -6.25 30.37 27.75
CA VAL A 627 -7.08 30.63 26.56
C VAL A 627 -8.06 31.75 26.89
N ASP A 628 -8.18 32.73 26.00
CA ASP A 628 -9.09 33.89 26.10
C ASP A 628 -9.00 34.67 27.42
N GLY A 629 -7.80 34.71 28.02
CA GLY A 629 -7.57 35.34 29.33
C GLY A 629 -8.24 34.62 30.50
N GLY A 630 -8.73 33.39 30.29
CA GLY A 630 -9.26 32.52 31.33
C GLY A 630 -8.19 32.00 32.29
N THR A 631 -8.61 31.14 33.22
CA THR A 631 -7.70 30.52 34.21
C THR A 631 -6.58 29.75 33.51
N ALA A 632 -5.33 30.09 33.84
CA ALA A 632 -4.17 29.40 33.29
C ALA A 632 -3.96 28.01 33.93
N SER A 633 -3.59 27.02 33.12
CA SER A 633 -2.99 25.77 33.60
C SER A 633 -1.47 25.92 33.63
N ASN A 634 -0.83 25.25 34.58
CA ASN A 634 0.63 25.24 34.67
C ASN A 634 1.16 23.98 33.99
N GLU A 635 1.78 24.14 32.84
CA GLU A 635 2.19 23.03 31.97
C GLU A 635 3.70 22.80 32.09
N PRO A 636 4.15 21.55 32.24
CA PRO A 636 5.57 21.23 32.31
C PRO A 636 6.21 21.34 30.92
N PHE A 637 7.45 21.80 30.85
CA PHE A 637 8.28 21.79 29.66
C PHE A 637 9.60 21.13 30.04
N MET A 638 9.62 19.80 29.91
CA MET A 638 10.71 18.95 30.39
C MET A 638 12.03 19.19 29.62
N PRO A 639 13.19 18.92 30.22
CA PRO A 639 14.47 19.10 29.53
C PRO A 639 14.58 18.26 28.24
N THR A 640 14.97 18.90 27.14
CA THR A 640 15.35 18.26 25.87
C THR A 640 16.83 17.89 25.88
N ALA A 641 17.26 17.08 24.91
CA ALA A 641 18.65 16.60 24.82
C ALA A 641 19.68 17.75 24.75
N ASP A 642 19.41 18.75 23.92
CA ASP A 642 20.16 20.01 23.79
C ASP A 642 19.26 21.11 23.22
N TRP A 643 19.81 22.32 23.04
CA TRP A 643 19.05 23.45 22.48
C TRP A 643 18.76 23.32 20.98
N ASP A 644 19.43 22.42 20.26
CA ASP A 644 19.14 22.09 18.86
C ASP A 644 18.09 20.96 18.75
N SER A 645 17.66 20.40 19.88
CA SER A 645 16.71 19.29 20.00
C SER A 645 15.35 19.80 20.47
N TRP A 646 14.32 19.55 19.67
CA TRP A 646 12.98 20.09 19.86
C TRP A 646 11.96 18.98 20.13
N GLU A 647 11.14 19.17 21.14
CA GLU A 647 10.05 18.27 21.56
C GLU A 647 8.69 19.00 21.54
N VAL A 648 7.60 18.28 21.80
CA VAL A 648 6.24 18.85 21.82
C VAL A 648 5.57 18.62 23.17
N GLN A 649 5.08 19.71 23.78
CA GLN A 649 4.22 19.65 24.96
C GLN A 649 2.74 19.82 24.54
N PRO A 650 1.89 18.77 24.64
CA PRO A 650 0.47 18.87 24.33
C PRO A 650 -0.37 19.41 25.49
N VAL A 651 -1.37 20.24 25.19
CA VAL A 651 -2.35 20.76 26.14
C VAL A 651 -3.75 20.66 25.54
N VAL A 652 -4.68 20.00 26.22
CA VAL A 652 -6.05 19.81 25.73
C VAL A 652 -6.95 20.93 26.25
N VAL A 653 -7.65 21.58 25.34
CA VAL A 653 -8.56 22.70 25.63
C VAL A 653 -9.90 22.52 24.93
N SER A 654 -10.94 23.21 25.38
CA SER A 654 -12.22 23.32 24.66
C SER A 654 -12.31 24.71 24.05
N LEU A 655 -12.56 24.77 22.74
CA LEU A 655 -12.69 26.01 21.97
C LEU A 655 -14.06 26.05 21.29
N THR A 656 -14.64 27.23 21.17
CA THR A 656 -15.81 27.46 20.31
C THR A 656 -15.34 27.76 18.88
N ALA A 657 -16.25 27.82 17.91
CA ALA A 657 -15.91 28.25 16.56
C ALA A 657 -15.49 29.73 16.55
N GLY A 658 -14.40 30.04 15.84
CA GLY A 658 -13.87 31.38 15.67
C GLY A 658 -12.49 31.58 16.29
N LYS A 659 -12.17 32.86 16.55
CA LYS A 659 -10.86 33.29 17.02
C LYS A 659 -10.72 33.21 18.53
N HIS A 660 -9.59 32.68 18.98
CA HIS A 660 -9.21 32.56 20.38
C HIS A 660 -7.79 33.09 20.59
N THR A 661 -7.51 33.66 21.76
CA THR A 661 -6.13 34.00 22.16
C THR A 661 -5.56 32.90 23.03
N VAL A 662 -4.41 32.35 22.65
CA VAL A 662 -3.66 31.37 23.45
C VAL A 662 -2.39 32.04 23.94
N ARG A 663 -2.14 32.03 25.25
CA ARG A 663 -0.98 32.68 25.87
C ARG A 663 -0.20 31.70 26.74
N ALA A 664 1.11 31.58 26.51
CA ALA A 664 2.07 30.88 27.36
C ALA A 664 2.97 31.91 28.06
N ALA A 665 3.06 31.86 29.39
CA ALA A 665 3.80 32.84 30.19
C ALA A 665 4.73 32.19 31.23
N SER A 666 5.88 32.80 31.49
CA SER A 666 6.83 32.29 32.49
C SER A 666 6.28 32.38 33.90
N THR A 667 6.59 31.37 34.73
CA THR A 667 6.11 31.25 36.12
C THR A 667 7.26 30.95 37.08
N GLY A 668 8.03 31.98 37.44
CA GLY A 668 9.16 31.88 38.36
C GLY A 668 10.44 31.24 37.79
N HIS A 669 10.47 30.90 36.50
CA HIS A 669 11.59 30.29 35.77
C HIS A 669 11.76 30.93 34.40
N ASP A 670 12.99 31.04 33.88
CA ASP A 670 13.18 31.39 32.48
C ASP A 670 12.49 30.31 31.62
N GLY A 671 11.61 30.72 30.70
CA GLY A 671 10.81 29.78 29.88
C GLY A 671 11.67 28.97 28.89
N PRO A 672 11.12 27.92 28.26
CA PRO A 672 11.81 27.20 27.19
C PRO A 672 11.92 28.08 25.92
N ASN A 673 12.77 27.68 24.97
CA ASN A 673 12.69 28.23 23.63
C ASN A 673 11.43 27.66 22.96
N LEU A 674 10.45 28.51 22.65
CA LEU A 674 9.21 28.11 21.98
C LEU A 674 9.33 28.37 20.47
N ASP A 675 9.24 27.32 19.69
CA ASP A 675 9.30 27.38 18.22
C ASP A 675 7.95 27.79 17.64
N ASN A 676 6.91 27.00 17.90
CA ASN A 676 5.58 27.25 17.39
C ASN A 676 4.48 26.65 18.27
N LEU A 677 3.26 27.14 18.04
CA LEU A 677 2.03 26.55 18.54
C LEU A 677 1.31 25.83 17.41
N GLY A 678 1.21 24.51 17.50
CA GLY A 678 0.29 23.71 16.71
C GLY A 678 -1.11 23.67 17.32
N VAL A 679 -2.14 23.68 16.49
CA VAL A 679 -3.54 23.49 16.91
C VAL A 679 -4.18 22.38 16.10
N SER A 680 -4.64 21.34 16.79
CA SER A 680 -5.32 20.17 16.20
C SER A 680 -6.71 19.97 16.79
N ALA A 681 -7.69 19.59 15.97
CA ALA A 681 -8.99 19.16 16.49
C ALA A 681 -8.91 17.81 17.22
N GLY A 682 -9.64 17.68 18.32
CA GLY A 682 -9.68 16.48 19.16
C GLY A 682 -8.54 16.37 20.17
N VAL A 683 -8.49 15.24 20.87
CA VAL A 683 -7.40 14.87 21.78
C VAL A 683 -6.34 14.11 21.01
N ARG A 684 -5.08 14.58 21.05
CA ARG A 684 -3.91 13.83 20.60
C ARG A 684 -3.32 13.09 21.80
N SER A 685 -3.20 11.76 21.71
CA SER A 685 -2.62 10.93 22.75
C SER A 685 -1.76 9.82 22.14
N GLN A 686 -0.66 9.49 22.81
CA GLN A 686 0.15 8.31 22.49
C GLN A 686 -0.53 7.06 23.10
N ALA A 687 -1.61 6.60 22.48
CA ALA A 687 -2.15 5.27 22.81
C ALA A 687 -1.15 4.21 22.37
N PRO A 688 -0.92 3.13 23.14
CA PRO A 688 -0.07 2.04 22.70
C PRO A 688 -0.72 1.29 21.53
N ALA A 689 0.11 0.62 20.74
CA ALA A 689 -0.34 -0.38 19.78
C ALA A 689 -0.05 -1.79 20.31
N SER A 690 -0.78 -2.75 19.80
CA SER A 690 -0.64 -4.15 20.19
C SER A 690 -0.81 -5.04 18.97
N PHE A 691 -0.04 -6.11 18.91
CA PHE A 691 -0.19 -7.19 17.92
C PHE A 691 0.09 -8.55 18.57
N ARG A 692 -0.38 -9.63 17.94
CA ARG A 692 -0.03 -10.99 18.37
C ARG A 692 0.96 -11.59 17.38
N PRO A 693 2.04 -12.24 17.83
CA PRO A 693 2.95 -12.96 16.93
C PRO A 693 2.23 -13.97 16.00
N ALA A 694 1.16 -14.60 16.49
CA ALA A 694 0.34 -15.52 15.71
C ALA A 694 -0.30 -14.86 14.47
N ASP A 695 -0.69 -13.58 14.57
CA ASP A 695 -1.35 -12.83 13.49
C ASP A 695 -0.37 -12.50 12.35
N VAL A 696 0.94 -12.58 12.61
CA VAL A 696 2.02 -12.44 11.62
C VAL A 696 2.68 -13.76 11.24
N GLY A 697 2.03 -14.89 11.56
CA GLY A 697 2.46 -16.23 11.17
C GLY A 697 3.44 -16.90 12.12
N VAL A 698 3.62 -16.37 13.34
CA VAL A 698 4.49 -16.95 14.39
C VAL A 698 3.64 -17.42 15.57
N PRO A 699 2.97 -18.58 15.48
CA PRO A 699 2.01 -19.02 16.51
C PRO A 699 2.67 -19.58 17.79
N GLY A 700 3.95 -19.96 17.72
CA GLY A 700 4.73 -20.44 18.87
C GLY A 700 5.29 -19.31 19.73
N GLN A 701 6.25 -19.64 20.60
CA GLN A 701 7.05 -18.63 21.29
C GLN A 701 7.83 -17.81 20.24
N ALA A 702 7.84 -16.49 20.41
CA ALA A 702 8.47 -15.55 19.50
C ALA A 702 9.51 -14.70 20.22
N TYR A 703 10.54 -14.30 19.49
CA TYR A 703 11.39 -13.17 19.86
C TYR A 703 10.94 -11.96 19.04
N VAL A 704 10.53 -10.89 19.73
CA VAL A 704 10.13 -9.62 19.13
C VAL A 704 11.30 -8.66 19.26
N TYR A 705 11.86 -8.24 18.13
CA TYR A 705 13.02 -7.36 18.05
C TYR A 705 12.61 -6.00 17.51
N ASP A 706 12.81 -4.95 18.30
CA ASP A 706 12.69 -3.56 17.87
C ASP A 706 13.93 -3.17 17.06
N TYR A 707 13.73 -2.98 15.75
CA TYR A 707 14.81 -2.69 14.82
C TYR A 707 15.52 -1.37 15.12
N PHE A 708 14.78 -0.35 15.57
CA PHE A 708 15.35 0.98 15.81
C PHE A 708 15.98 1.09 17.19
N ALA A 709 15.42 0.41 18.20
CA ALA A 709 16.02 0.36 19.53
C ALA A 709 17.20 -0.62 19.63
N GLY A 710 17.27 -1.61 18.74
CA GLY A 710 18.31 -2.63 18.76
C GLY A 710 18.15 -3.64 19.90
N THR A 711 16.96 -3.74 20.47
CA THR A 711 16.63 -4.58 21.63
C THR A 711 15.43 -5.47 21.32
N GLY A 712 15.24 -6.54 22.09
CA GLY A 712 14.04 -7.38 21.94
C GLY A 712 13.76 -8.22 23.17
N HIS A 713 12.61 -8.89 23.14
CA HIS A 713 12.10 -9.69 24.25
C HIS A 713 11.32 -10.90 23.75
N LEU A 714 11.12 -11.86 24.64
CA LEU A 714 10.32 -13.05 24.37
C LEU A 714 8.83 -12.77 24.57
N VAL A 715 8.02 -13.32 23.67
CA VAL A 715 6.57 -13.39 23.78
C VAL A 715 6.15 -14.86 23.71
N GLU A 716 5.47 -15.32 24.74
CA GLU A 716 4.98 -16.71 24.82
C GLU A 716 3.92 -17.01 23.75
N ALA A 717 3.78 -18.29 23.42
CA ALA A 717 2.79 -18.74 22.43
C ALA A 717 1.37 -18.27 22.80
N GLY A 718 0.70 -17.63 21.84
CA GLY A 718 -0.63 -17.04 22.03
C GLY A 718 -0.65 -15.68 22.74
N GLY A 719 0.50 -15.19 23.21
CA GLY A 719 0.68 -13.88 23.83
C GLY A 719 0.42 -12.70 22.91
N THR A 720 0.54 -11.50 23.47
CA THR A 720 0.35 -10.21 22.78
C THR A 720 1.53 -9.33 23.13
N ASP A 721 2.10 -8.69 22.11
CA ASP A 721 3.08 -7.63 22.31
C ASP A 721 2.36 -6.28 22.38
N THR A 722 2.89 -5.34 23.17
CA THR A 722 2.29 -4.00 23.32
C THR A 722 3.39 -2.97 23.55
N ALA A 723 3.45 -1.99 22.67
CA ALA A 723 4.47 -0.95 22.68
C ALA A 723 3.86 0.44 22.52
N GLY A 724 4.58 1.45 23.02
CA GLY A 724 4.29 2.84 22.69
C GLY A 724 4.57 3.08 21.21
N VAL A 725 3.70 3.85 20.53
CA VAL A 725 3.91 4.21 19.13
C VAL A 725 4.34 5.66 18.98
N THR A 726 5.31 5.89 18.11
CA THR A 726 5.76 7.22 17.74
C THR A 726 5.06 7.68 16.45
N ARG A 727 5.13 8.98 16.15
CA ARG A 727 4.66 9.51 14.86
C ARG A 727 5.42 8.89 13.69
N ASP A 728 6.73 8.77 13.82
CA ASP A 728 7.61 8.27 12.76
C ASP A 728 7.65 6.74 12.69
N GLY A 729 6.92 6.09 13.60
CA GLY A 729 6.68 4.66 13.63
C GLY A 729 7.78 3.83 14.30
N SER A 730 7.35 2.66 14.76
CA SER A 730 8.16 1.58 15.32
C SER A 730 8.16 0.41 14.33
N PHE A 731 9.28 -0.31 14.25
CA PHE A 731 9.45 -1.43 13.32
C PHE A 731 9.97 -2.66 14.07
N PHE A 732 9.14 -3.69 14.12
CA PHE A 732 9.45 -4.93 14.82
C PHE A 732 9.67 -6.08 13.84
N GLN A 733 10.73 -6.85 14.09
CA GLN A 733 10.92 -8.16 13.51
C GLN A 733 10.47 -9.23 14.51
N VAL A 734 9.60 -10.13 14.07
CA VAL A 734 8.99 -11.16 14.91
C VAL A 734 9.41 -12.52 14.38
N VAL A 735 10.28 -13.22 15.11
CA VAL A 735 10.83 -14.51 14.67
C VAL A 735 10.47 -15.64 15.64
N PRO A 736 10.22 -16.87 15.15
CA PRO A 736 9.97 -18.01 16.02
C PRO A 736 11.24 -18.34 16.82
N VAL A 737 11.05 -18.66 18.09
CA VAL A 737 12.08 -19.35 18.88
C VAL A 737 11.88 -20.84 18.64
N GLY A 738 12.76 -21.41 17.81
CA GLY A 738 12.64 -22.79 17.37
C GLY A 738 13.17 -23.80 18.39
N LYS A 739 13.40 -25.04 17.94
CA LYS A 739 13.85 -26.15 18.79
C LYS A 739 15.24 -25.91 19.40
N SER A 740 16.08 -25.13 18.73
CA SER A 740 17.39 -24.73 19.22
C SER A 740 17.33 -23.74 20.40
N GLY A 741 16.17 -23.12 20.64
CA GLY A 741 16.04 -21.97 21.56
C GLY A 741 16.51 -20.64 20.96
N ILE A 742 16.92 -20.62 19.69
CA ILE A 742 17.43 -19.44 18.98
C ILE A 742 16.29 -18.75 18.24
N GLY A 743 16.21 -17.42 18.37
CA GLY A 743 15.42 -16.54 17.51
C GLY A 743 16.32 -15.92 16.45
N PHE A 744 16.45 -16.55 15.29
CA PHE A 744 17.35 -16.07 14.23
C PHE A 744 16.77 -14.85 13.52
N LEU A 745 17.47 -13.71 13.57
CA LEU A 745 17.00 -12.43 13.00
C LEU A 745 17.53 -12.18 11.58
N GLY A 746 18.55 -12.91 11.10
CA GLY A 746 19.01 -12.79 9.71
C GLY A 746 20.11 -11.74 9.49
N ASP A 747 20.13 -11.13 8.31
CA ASP A 747 21.12 -10.11 7.92
C ASP A 747 20.80 -8.76 8.55
N ALA A 748 21.59 -8.35 9.55
CA ALA A 748 21.44 -7.08 10.28
C ALA A 748 21.60 -5.84 9.37
N GLY A 749 22.21 -6.02 8.20
CA GLY A 749 22.40 -4.99 7.19
C GLY A 749 21.18 -4.74 6.31
N LYS A 750 20.05 -5.45 6.51
CA LYS A 750 18.81 -5.25 5.73
C LYS A 750 17.64 -4.85 6.61
N TYR A 751 16.66 -4.17 6.02
CA TYR A 751 15.36 -3.96 6.68
C TYR A 751 14.56 -5.25 6.76
N VAL A 752 14.57 -6.03 5.68
CA VAL A 752 13.90 -7.32 5.59
C VAL A 752 14.96 -8.41 5.70
N SER A 753 15.54 -8.52 6.89
CA SER A 753 16.72 -9.34 7.22
C SER A 753 16.59 -10.83 6.90
N LEU A 754 15.36 -11.35 6.80
CA LEU A 754 15.06 -12.73 6.38
C LEU A 754 14.37 -12.82 5.01
N GLY A 755 14.46 -11.78 4.17
CA GLY A 755 14.00 -11.83 2.79
C GLY A 755 14.76 -12.86 1.95
N LYS A 756 14.05 -13.55 1.06
CA LYS A 756 14.59 -14.71 0.30
C LYS A 756 15.75 -14.38 -0.63
N GLN A 757 15.86 -13.12 -1.03
CA GLN A 757 16.98 -12.66 -1.86
C GLN A 757 18.31 -12.71 -1.09
N ARG A 758 18.28 -12.59 0.25
CA ARG A 758 19.47 -12.69 1.11
C ARG A 758 19.56 -14.03 1.84
N ILE A 759 18.48 -14.47 2.48
CA ILE A 759 18.44 -15.75 3.22
C ILE A 759 17.58 -16.69 2.39
N THR A 760 18.19 -17.57 1.60
CA THR A 760 17.45 -18.39 0.61
C THR A 760 16.78 -19.62 1.23
N GLU A 761 17.32 -20.09 2.35
CA GLU A 761 16.81 -21.22 3.11
C GLU A 761 17.02 -20.96 4.60
N LEU A 762 16.06 -21.38 5.43
CA LEU A 762 16.15 -21.34 6.89
C LEU A 762 15.40 -22.53 7.48
N SER A 763 16.02 -23.20 8.45
CA SER A 763 15.40 -24.25 9.26
C SER A 763 15.97 -24.30 10.67
N ASP A 764 15.22 -24.91 11.60
CA ASP A 764 15.66 -25.20 12.96
C ASP A 764 15.25 -26.63 13.34
N ASP A 765 16.24 -27.52 13.49
CA ASP A 765 16.06 -28.91 13.89
C ASP A 765 16.60 -29.22 15.30
N GLY A 766 16.83 -28.18 16.11
CA GLY A 766 17.67 -28.21 17.31
C GLY A 766 19.00 -27.46 17.09
N THR A 767 19.31 -27.16 15.83
CA THR A 767 20.35 -26.25 15.38
C THR A 767 19.77 -25.40 14.25
N VAL A 768 20.13 -24.11 14.19
CA VAL A 768 19.69 -23.23 13.10
C VAL A 768 20.57 -23.47 11.88
N HIS A 769 19.95 -23.68 10.71
CA HIS A 769 20.62 -23.76 9.42
C HIS A 769 20.10 -22.65 8.52
N ALA A 770 21.00 -21.84 7.97
CA ALA A 770 20.65 -20.76 7.05
C ALA A 770 21.54 -20.78 5.81
N SER A 771 20.96 -20.59 4.63
CA SER A 771 21.71 -20.37 3.39
C SER A 771 21.73 -18.86 3.09
N VAL A 772 22.91 -18.24 3.13
CA VAL A 772 23.11 -16.80 2.88
C VAL A 772 23.58 -16.60 1.46
N ALA A 773 22.79 -15.93 0.62
CA ALA A 773 23.18 -15.53 -0.73
C ALA A 773 24.09 -14.29 -0.69
N PHE A 774 24.95 -14.12 -1.70
CA PHE A 774 25.82 -12.96 -1.89
C PHE A 774 25.78 -12.50 -3.35
N SER A 775 25.68 -11.18 -3.56
CA SER A 775 25.81 -10.53 -4.86
C SER A 775 27.25 -10.07 -5.09
N PRO A 776 27.70 -9.93 -6.35
CA PRO A 776 28.97 -9.28 -6.66
C PRO A 776 29.01 -7.87 -6.02
N GLY A 777 30.08 -7.59 -5.28
CA GLY A 777 30.24 -6.33 -4.55
C GLY A 777 29.71 -6.35 -3.11
N ASP A 778 29.02 -7.42 -2.68
CA ASP A 778 28.72 -7.60 -1.26
C ASP A 778 30.01 -7.86 -0.47
N GLY A 779 30.12 -7.19 0.67
CA GLY A 779 31.14 -7.48 1.69
C GLY A 779 30.73 -8.62 2.62
N PRO A 780 31.43 -8.80 3.75
CA PRO A 780 30.96 -9.65 4.83
C PRO A 780 29.55 -9.24 5.27
N VAL A 781 28.69 -10.23 5.51
CA VAL A 781 27.33 -10.04 6.02
C VAL A 781 27.31 -10.30 7.52
N THR A 782 26.71 -9.41 8.30
CA THR A 782 26.54 -9.62 9.74
C THR A 782 25.22 -10.32 9.99
N LEU A 783 25.28 -11.59 10.40
CA LEU A 783 24.11 -12.30 10.92
C LEU A 783 23.93 -12.00 12.40
N HIS A 784 22.69 -11.89 12.85
CA HIS A 784 22.37 -11.70 14.26
C HIS A 784 21.12 -12.47 14.69
N GLY A 785 20.92 -12.57 16.00
CA GLY A 785 19.75 -13.23 16.58
C GLY A 785 19.77 -13.22 18.10
N TYR A 786 18.69 -13.76 18.68
CA TYR A 786 18.56 -14.04 20.11
C TYR A 786 19.00 -15.48 20.40
N SER A 787 19.70 -15.69 21.51
CA SER A 787 19.98 -17.02 22.06
C SER A 787 20.12 -16.94 23.59
N PRO A 788 19.54 -17.87 24.37
CA PRO A 788 19.65 -17.87 25.84
C PRO A 788 21.08 -18.13 26.34
N SER A 789 21.93 -18.75 25.52
CA SER A 789 23.37 -18.95 25.77
C SER A 789 24.21 -18.46 24.58
N ALA A 790 25.52 -18.32 24.80
CA ALA A 790 26.45 -18.04 23.71
C ALA A 790 26.33 -19.11 22.62
N VAL A 791 26.54 -18.73 21.36
CA VAL A 791 26.41 -19.65 20.21
C VAL A 791 27.77 -20.05 19.63
N SER A 792 27.81 -21.20 18.97
CA SER A 792 28.87 -21.59 18.05
C SER A 792 28.36 -21.52 16.61
N VAL A 793 29.19 -21.01 15.71
CA VAL A 793 28.82 -20.78 14.31
C VAL A 793 29.85 -21.41 13.39
N THR A 794 29.39 -22.18 12.41
CA THR A 794 30.21 -22.68 11.30
C THR A 794 29.64 -22.24 9.97
N ALA A 795 30.50 -22.12 8.96
CA ALA A 795 30.10 -21.77 7.61
C ALA A 795 30.75 -22.72 6.59
N GLN A 796 29.98 -23.10 5.57
CA GLN A 796 30.43 -23.85 4.40
C GLN A 796 30.22 -23.00 3.14
N GLY A 797 31.25 -22.91 2.28
CA GLY A 797 31.24 -21.97 1.15
C GLY A 797 31.53 -20.51 1.58
N GLY A 798 32.08 -20.35 2.78
CA GLY A 798 32.48 -19.10 3.40
C GLY A 798 33.10 -19.34 4.78
N GLN A 799 33.43 -18.26 5.47
CA GLN A 799 34.04 -18.26 6.80
C GLN A 799 33.18 -17.48 7.79
N ALA A 800 32.99 -18.07 8.97
CA ALA A 800 32.40 -17.39 10.11
C ALA A 800 33.50 -16.67 10.91
N GLY A 801 33.28 -15.39 11.18
CA GLY A 801 34.13 -14.57 12.04
C GLY A 801 33.94 -14.90 13.53
N GLN A 802 34.47 -14.03 14.40
CA GLN A 802 34.22 -14.15 15.83
C GLN A 802 32.73 -13.89 16.15
N VAL A 803 32.19 -14.71 17.04
CA VAL A 803 30.84 -14.52 17.58
C VAL A 803 30.90 -13.47 18.68
N GLY A 804 30.18 -12.37 18.50
CA GLY A 804 29.82 -11.47 19.58
C GLY A 804 28.58 -11.99 20.30
N TYR A 805 28.58 -11.99 21.63
CA TYR A 805 27.41 -12.36 22.44
C TYR A 805 27.33 -11.44 23.65
N ASP A 806 26.16 -10.84 23.85
CA ASP A 806 25.86 -10.02 25.03
C ASP A 806 24.97 -10.80 26.00
N PRO A 807 25.48 -11.20 27.19
CA PRO A 807 24.69 -11.95 28.15
C PRO A 807 23.55 -11.16 28.81
N ALA A 808 23.53 -9.82 28.69
CA ALA A 808 22.46 -9.00 29.26
C ALA A 808 21.25 -8.91 28.32
N THR A 809 21.49 -8.78 27.01
CA THR A 809 20.44 -8.69 25.99
C THR A 809 20.14 -10.02 25.31
N HIS A 810 20.99 -11.03 25.51
CA HIS A 810 20.95 -12.34 24.85
C HIS A 810 21.09 -12.27 23.32
N LEU A 811 21.60 -11.16 22.80
CA LEU A 811 21.83 -10.97 21.38
C LEU A 811 23.22 -11.49 21.00
N PHE A 812 23.29 -12.23 19.89
CA PHE A 812 24.54 -12.59 19.24
C PHE A 812 24.66 -11.93 17.87
N SER A 813 25.90 -11.76 17.41
CA SER A 813 26.20 -11.39 16.03
C SER A 813 27.46 -12.09 15.52
N VAL A 814 27.52 -12.35 14.23
CA VAL A 814 28.66 -12.99 13.57
C VAL A 814 28.78 -12.50 12.13
N GLN A 815 30.00 -12.17 11.70
CA GLN A 815 30.25 -11.86 10.30
C GLN A 815 30.45 -13.14 9.49
N ILE A 816 29.79 -13.22 8.34
CA ILE A 816 29.94 -14.30 7.36
C ILE A 816 30.57 -13.72 6.10
N THR A 817 31.75 -14.22 5.75
CA THR A 817 32.46 -13.83 4.53
C THR A 817 32.37 -14.98 3.52
N PRO A 818 31.90 -14.75 2.28
CA PRO A 818 31.83 -15.81 1.29
C PRO A 818 33.23 -16.21 0.82
N ASP A 819 33.43 -17.49 0.48
CA ASP A 819 34.65 -17.91 -0.20
C ASP A 819 34.76 -17.22 -1.57
N GLN A 820 35.98 -17.05 -2.08
CA GLN A 820 36.19 -16.40 -3.37
C GLN A 820 35.40 -17.11 -4.48
N GLY A 821 34.50 -16.38 -5.14
CA GLY A 821 33.65 -16.90 -6.22
C GLY A 821 32.40 -17.67 -5.74
N SER A 822 32.24 -17.88 -4.43
CA SER A 822 31.01 -18.43 -3.86
C SER A 822 29.90 -17.38 -3.88
N LYS A 823 28.70 -17.79 -4.30
CA LYS A 823 27.49 -16.96 -4.25
C LYS A 823 26.61 -17.28 -3.04
N THR A 824 27.00 -18.28 -2.25
CA THR A 824 26.21 -18.75 -1.10
C THR A 824 27.11 -19.31 -0.01
N ALA A 825 26.85 -18.96 1.24
CA ALA A 825 27.42 -19.62 2.40
C ALA A 825 26.31 -20.30 3.21
N LYS A 826 26.50 -21.58 3.54
CA LYS A 826 25.62 -22.31 4.44
C LYS A 826 26.14 -22.16 5.86
N VAL A 827 25.31 -21.63 6.75
CA VAL A 827 25.67 -21.31 8.12
C VAL A 827 24.89 -22.21 9.07
N THR A 828 25.60 -22.79 10.03
CA THR A 828 25.03 -23.60 11.10
C THR A 828 25.32 -22.92 12.43
N ILE A 829 24.27 -22.70 13.24
CA ILE A 829 24.33 -21.98 14.51
C ILE A 829 23.75 -22.86 15.62
N ALA A 830 24.56 -23.19 16.62
CA ALA A 830 24.15 -23.99 17.78
C ALA A 830 24.34 -23.20 19.08
N ALA A 831 23.34 -23.26 19.95
CA ALA A 831 23.47 -22.77 21.33
C ALA A 831 24.42 -23.68 22.12
N ASN A 832 25.33 -23.08 22.89
CA ASN A 832 26.33 -23.80 23.71
C ASN A 832 25.76 -24.29 25.04
#